data_AF-M0B1C5-F1
#
_entry.id   AF-M0B1C5-F1
#
_cell.length_a   1.000
_cell.length_b   1.000
_cell.length_c   1.000
_cell.angle_alpha   90.00
_cell.angle_beta   90.00
_cell.angle_gamma   90.00
#
_symmetry.space_group_name_H-M   'P 1'
#
loop_
_entity.id
_entity.type
_entity.pdbx_description
1 polymer ?
#
loop_
_entity_poly.entity_id
_entity_poly.type
_entity_poly.pdbx_seq_one_letter_code
_entity_poly.pdbx_strand_id
1 'polypeptide(L)'
;MTIEFTEVTTPPGLEIHDSIEQRHLQIETPEPVSIESPVSHTIAATAPVSPSNIDANSASARYEPASTDDPQNFYFPVNKTCTIETDELRFDQPHSVTIHDGAGRTEENFAAGERGQLDDRTQYIGLSGPIKLYCRIESPGTIDVGLTAVRVNLERTTEIELGARSLHDRPAGTITTPPDIDSMATSISVLSSALKTTSPERTWPTLRGHPPLIELGDTLEIPDSIPKSTIRDDLSGSYWETLSASETALGSMDGCVNENESRTRKGSGTTEPSGTLTNLTTPETAITITTPPTYLSLFQAAPLAFFLGATVLPTTHTNSPPTLHTPQFEYSLPTGEEFGDEIAALLKRFFFLDCLTRTEGIFQYDLLERSFLEGDLPFDLVSAYEKPLPERLELYLEPPTELIEEYSPRWPLTAHIPPEPESVELLPFIVNELGIVRPSRGRTPETVPSQPSADTRLIRSASKPDARRPSSPSSPTSSVRDASEFVVPTVTDESIEHAWFGNNVPQNASKATIEAYRNQLDRDARNDSIEILLVCNDARMLDEHDLLDATYGTREELPFEIHSEFGVDTEKLADLLTDGGYDFVHYIGHATEDGLRCPDGDLDVRTLESVDVGVFFLNACQSYHQALALTRRGAFGGVSTYSDVANDDAVTAGETMARLLNRGFPLRGALEIARQNTGLGDQYLIVGDGSADIAQSEGGAPAVVQLTNREDGTVDFALQSYSTKEYRLGTATESSLPTVADWHLSPGYTPFLSVDEGSLQEYLSWNELPVVHEKELFWNDGVGAFHFP
;
A
#
# COMPACT_ATOMS: atom_id res chain seq x y z
N MET A 1 -8.47 21.80 0.55
CA MET A 1 -9.71 21.05 0.86
C MET A 1 -9.85 19.96 -0.18
N THR A 2 -10.21 18.74 0.23
CA THR A 2 -10.16 17.54 -0.63
C THR A 2 -11.53 17.10 -1.14
N ILE A 3 -12.58 17.34 -0.34
CA ILE A 3 -13.95 16.94 -0.65
C ILE A 3 -14.85 18.17 -0.70
N GLU A 4 -15.73 18.21 -1.69
CA GLU A 4 -16.74 19.24 -1.86
C GLU A 4 -18.13 18.61 -1.98
N PHE A 5 -19.11 19.21 -1.30
CA PHE A 5 -20.53 18.88 -1.42
C PHE A 5 -21.20 19.98 -2.23
N THR A 6 -21.92 19.62 -3.28
CA THR A 6 -22.62 20.55 -4.16
C THR A 6 -24.09 20.15 -4.29
N GLU A 7 -25.00 21.11 -4.15
CA GLU A 7 -26.44 20.89 -4.35
C GLU A 7 -26.74 20.70 -5.84
N VAL A 8 -27.50 19.65 -6.18
CA VAL A 8 -27.92 19.35 -7.55
C VAL A 8 -29.43 19.30 -7.64
N THR A 9 -29.98 19.78 -8.75
CA THR A 9 -31.45 19.90 -8.94
C THR A 9 -31.99 18.93 -9.99
N THR A 10 -31.14 18.20 -10.72
CA THR A 10 -31.57 17.24 -11.76
C THR A 10 -30.53 16.11 -11.95
N PRO A 11 -30.78 14.91 -11.39
CA PRO A 11 -31.79 14.62 -10.38
C PRO A 11 -31.54 15.42 -9.09
N PRO A 12 -32.59 15.74 -8.30
CA PRO A 12 -32.43 16.46 -7.04
C PRO A 12 -31.57 15.68 -6.05
N GLY A 13 -30.72 16.39 -5.29
CA GLY A 13 -29.89 15.80 -4.25
C GLY A 13 -28.53 16.49 -4.09
N LEU A 14 -27.48 15.71 -3.86
CA LEU A 14 -26.12 16.18 -3.69
C LEU A 14 -25.14 15.48 -4.64
N GLU A 15 -24.13 16.22 -5.08
CA GLU A 15 -22.94 15.69 -5.72
C GLU A 15 -21.75 15.91 -4.79
N ILE A 16 -21.02 14.82 -4.54
CA ILE A 16 -19.79 14.82 -3.76
C ILE A 16 -18.63 14.65 -4.72
N HIS A 17 -17.69 15.59 -4.70
CA HIS A 17 -16.48 15.54 -5.51
C HIS A 17 -15.26 15.38 -4.62
N ASP A 18 -14.46 14.35 -4.88
CA ASP A 18 -13.13 14.15 -4.31
C ASP A 18 -12.07 14.60 -5.32
N SER A 19 -11.42 15.72 -5.04
CA SER A 19 -10.44 16.33 -5.95
C SER A 19 -9.10 15.59 -5.98
N ILE A 20 -8.79 14.74 -5.00
CA ILE A 20 -7.56 13.94 -5.03
C ILE A 20 -7.77 12.72 -5.93
N GLU A 21 -8.90 12.03 -5.73
CA GLU A 21 -9.22 10.83 -6.49
C GLU A 21 -9.81 11.12 -7.88
N GLN A 22 -10.23 12.37 -8.14
CA GLN A 22 -11.00 12.77 -9.32
C GLN A 22 -12.29 11.94 -9.46
N ARG A 23 -12.95 11.69 -8.31
CA ARG A 23 -14.14 10.84 -8.21
C ARG A 23 -15.35 11.65 -7.80
N HIS A 24 -16.49 11.22 -8.32
CA HIS A 24 -17.79 11.79 -8.01
C HIS A 24 -18.69 10.72 -7.39
N LEU A 25 -19.52 11.13 -6.44
CA LEU A 25 -20.59 10.31 -5.89
C LEU A 25 -21.86 11.14 -5.85
N GLN A 26 -22.95 10.61 -6.42
CA GLN A 26 -24.24 11.25 -6.41
C GLN A 26 -25.15 10.65 -5.34
N ILE A 27 -25.80 11.52 -4.58
CA ILE A 27 -26.87 11.18 -3.65
C ILE A 27 -28.15 11.80 -4.20
N GLU A 28 -29.09 10.97 -4.62
CA GLU A 28 -30.42 11.43 -5.05
C GLU A 28 -31.36 11.55 -3.84
N THR A 29 -32.20 12.58 -3.85
CA THR A 29 -33.30 12.81 -2.89
C THR A 29 -34.61 13.03 -3.65
N PRO A 30 -35.80 12.89 -3.03
CA PRO A 30 -37.07 13.13 -3.73
C PRO A 30 -37.29 14.58 -4.16
N GLU A 31 -36.81 15.53 -3.34
CA GLU A 31 -36.88 16.98 -3.55
C GLU A 31 -35.49 17.61 -3.40
N PRO A 32 -35.21 18.77 -4.02
CA PRO A 32 -33.95 19.47 -3.83
C PRO A 32 -33.68 19.76 -2.35
N VAL A 33 -32.47 19.45 -1.88
CA VAL A 33 -32.02 19.71 -0.51
C VAL A 33 -31.12 20.94 -0.45
N SER A 34 -31.03 21.55 0.73
CA SER A 34 -30.09 22.63 1.01
C SER A 34 -29.06 22.17 2.06
N ILE A 35 -27.81 22.54 1.83
CA ILE A 35 -26.69 22.25 2.72
C ILE A 35 -26.72 23.27 3.87
N GLU A 36 -26.97 22.82 5.10
CA GLU A 36 -26.75 23.66 6.26
C GLU A 36 -25.27 23.65 6.67
N SER A 37 -24.69 24.85 6.79
CA SER A 37 -23.27 25.20 7.06
C SER A 37 -22.27 24.02 7.07
N PRO A 38 -21.42 23.86 6.03
CA PRO A 38 -20.38 22.85 6.07
C PRO A 38 -19.38 23.18 7.17
N VAL A 39 -19.34 22.36 8.23
CA VAL A 39 -18.28 22.42 9.22
C VAL A 39 -17.12 21.62 8.66
N SER A 40 -16.02 22.30 8.30
CA SER A 40 -14.76 21.58 8.14
C SER A 40 -14.30 21.15 9.52
N HIS A 41 -14.43 19.85 9.81
CA HIS A 41 -13.75 19.29 10.97
C HIS A 41 -12.25 19.25 10.65
N THR A 42 -11.46 19.98 11.43
CA THR A 42 -10.06 19.63 11.61
C THR A 42 -10.03 18.28 12.31
N ILE A 43 -9.18 17.36 11.84
CA ILE A 43 -9.01 16.02 12.40
C ILE A 43 -8.62 16.14 13.88
N ALA A 44 -9.61 16.15 14.76
CA ALA A 44 -9.47 16.03 16.20
C ALA A 44 -10.17 14.74 16.64
N ALA A 45 -9.80 13.62 16.01
CA ALA A 45 -10.13 12.31 16.53
C ALA A 45 -9.16 11.99 17.70
N THR A 46 -9.30 12.72 18.80
CA THR A 46 -9.02 12.12 20.11
C THR A 46 -10.03 10.99 20.32
N ALA A 47 -9.58 9.89 20.91
CA ALA A 47 -10.41 8.71 21.16
C ALA A 47 -11.80 9.13 21.72
N PRO A 48 -12.91 8.61 21.15
CA PRO A 48 -14.23 8.89 21.68
C PRO A 48 -14.34 8.31 23.08
N VAL A 49 -14.65 9.16 24.06
CA VAL A 49 -14.80 8.75 25.46
C VAL A 49 -15.96 7.76 25.60
N SER A 50 -15.66 6.53 26.01
CA SER A 50 -16.67 5.51 26.31
C SER A 50 -17.62 5.93 27.46
N PRO A 51 -18.95 5.85 27.34
CA PRO A 51 -19.89 6.24 28.41
C PRO A 51 -20.05 5.20 29.54
N SER A 52 -19.29 4.11 29.54
CA SER A 52 -19.40 3.05 30.54
C SER A 52 -18.30 3.13 31.61
N ASN A 53 -18.60 3.81 32.72
CA ASN A 53 -18.30 3.44 34.11
C ASN A 53 -18.06 4.66 35.00
N ILE A 54 -19.15 5.26 35.49
CA ILE A 54 -19.09 6.12 36.68
C ILE A 54 -19.07 5.18 37.91
N ASP A 55 -17.86 4.83 38.35
CA ASP A 55 -17.68 4.26 39.68
C ASP A 55 -17.63 5.39 40.72
N ALA A 56 -18.71 5.50 41.49
CA ALA A 56 -18.90 6.50 42.52
C ALA A 56 -18.03 6.20 43.76
N ASN A 57 -16.73 6.53 43.73
CA ASN A 57 -15.94 6.85 44.94
C ASN A 57 -14.49 7.29 44.62
N SER A 58 -14.29 8.55 44.24
CA SER A 58 -13.13 9.30 44.73
C SER A 58 -13.42 10.81 44.67
N ALA A 59 -13.18 11.51 45.77
CA ALA A 59 -13.43 12.93 45.90
C ALA A 59 -12.15 13.74 45.65
N SER A 60 -12.31 14.79 44.85
CA SER A 60 -11.46 16.00 44.72
C SER A 60 -10.34 16.02 43.66
N ALA A 61 -10.75 16.14 42.40
CA ALA A 61 -10.27 17.20 41.51
C ALA A 61 -11.45 17.54 40.58
N ARG A 62 -11.90 18.80 40.57
CA ARG A 62 -13.00 19.22 39.68
C ARG A 62 -12.45 19.38 38.27
N TYR A 63 -12.50 18.28 37.52
CA TYR A 63 -12.59 18.31 36.07
C TYR A 63 -14.10 18.27 35.76
N GLU A 64 -14.61 19.31 35.09
CA GLU A 64 -15.97 19.24 34.55
C GLU A 64 -15.94 18.20 33.43
N PRO A 65 -16.76 17.13 33.49
CA PRO A 65 -16.81 16.17 32.40
C PRO A 65 -17.28 16.92 31.15
N ALA A 66 -16.53 16.81 30.06
CA ALA A 66 -17.04 17.17 28.74
C ALA A 66 -18.36 16.39 28.56
N SER A 67 -19.46 17.13 28.43
CA SER A 67 -20.76 16.57 28.18
C SER A 67 -20.70 15.71 26.92
N THR A 68 -21.27 14.52 26.96
CA THR A 68 -21.57 13.65 25.80
C THR A 68 -22.55 14.29 24.80
N ASP A 69 -22.81 15.59 24.91
CA ASP A 69 -23.72 16.41 24.12
C ASP A 69 -22.94 17.47 23.30
N ASP A 70 -21.65 17.26 22.99
CA ASP A 70 -20.99 18.14 22.00
C ASP A 70 -21.42 17.70 20.59
N PRO A 71 -22.34 18.40 19.90
CA PRO A 71 -22.89 17.98 18.62
C PRO A 71 -21.91 18.24 17.45
N GLN A 72 -20.62 18.47 17.76
CA GLN A 72 -19.62 18.97 16.81
C GLN A 72 -18.59 17.92 16.37
N ASN A 73 -18.67 16.65 16.76
CA ASN A 73 -17.74 15.63 16.27
C ASN A 73 -18.47 14.43 15.69
N PHE A 74 -18.43 14.33 14.37
CA PHE A 74 -18.83 13.14 13.62
C PHE A 74 -18.01 11.93 14.11
N TYR A 75 -18.67 10.83 14.51
CA TYR A 75 -18.01 9.71 15.19
C TYR A 75 -16.92 9.05 14.34
N PHE A 76 -17.17 8.88 13.03
CA PHE A 76 -16.20 8.30 12.11
C PHE A 76 -15.21 9.35 11.59
N PRO A 77 -13.94 8.97 11.34
CA PRO A 77 -12.96 9.87 10.73
C PRO A 77 -13.40 10.22 9.30
N VAL A 78 -13.81 11.47 9.09
CA VAL A 78 -14.26 11.99 7.79
C VAL A 78 -13.51 13.26 7.43
N ASN A 79 -13.40 13.56 6.14
CA ASN A 79 -12.71 14.77 5.67
C ASN A 79 -13.61 16.01 5.72
N LYS A 80 -14.92 15.82 5.50
CA LYS A 80 -15.89 16.91 5.48
C LYS A 80 -17.27 16.38 5.85
N THR A 81 -18.04 17.20 6.54
CA THR A 81 -19.44 16.91 6.85
C THR A 81 -20.36 17.96 6.25
N CYS A 82 -21.62 17.59 6.08
CA CYS A 82 -22.72 18.51 5.83
C CYS A 82 -24.03 17.94 6.39
N THR A 83 -25.03 18.79 6.52
CA THR A 83 -26.36 18.39 6.98
C THR A 83 -27.40 18.68 5.90
N ILE A 84 -28.32 17.73 5.69
CA ILE A 84 -29.48 17.86 4.79
C ILE A 84 -30.75 17.36 5.48
N GLU A 85 -31.92 17.84 5.05
CA GLU A 85 -33.23 17.32 5.50
C GLU A 85 -33.90 16.56 4.36
N THR A 86 -34.23 15.29 4.58
CA THR A 86 -34.98 14.44 3.62
C THR A 86 -35.60 13.24 4.33
N ASP A 87 -36.54 12.56 3.68
CA ASP A 87 -37.08 11.27 4.11
C ASP A 87 -36.58 10.09 3.26
N GLU A 88 -35.84 10.35 2.17
CA GLU A 88 -35.24 9.31 1.32
C GLU A 88 -33.85 9.73 0.85
N LEU A 89 -32.92 8.78 0.89
CA LEU A 89 -31.62 8.83 0.21
C LEU A 89 -31.54 7.70 -0.80
N ARG A 90 -31.10 8.00 -2.01
CA ARG A 90 -30.85 7.01 -3.04
C ARG A 90 -29.44 7.16 -3.61
N PHE A 91 -28.75 6.03 -3.71
CA PHE A 91 -27.45 5.89 -4.36
C PHE A 91 -27.67 5.08 -5.63
N ASP A 92 -27.19 5.56 -6.77
CA ASP A 92 -27.42 4.98 -8.10
C ASP A 92 -26.44 3.86 -8.46
N GLN A 93 -25.63 3.44 -7.49
CA GLN A 93 -24.70 2.32 -7.59
C GLN A 93 -24.90 1.34 -6.42
N PRO A 94 -24.65 0.03 -6.63
CA PRO A 94 -24.63 -0.94 -5.55
C PRO A 94 -23.38 -0.71 -4.70
N HIS A 95 -23.54 -0.05 -3.56
CA HIS A 95 -22.48 0.09 -2.56
C HIS A 95 -22.60 -0.98 -1.48
N SER A 96 -21.48 -1.39 -0.90
CA SER A 96 -21.50 -2.18 0.33
C SER A 96 -22.00 -1.30 1.47
N VAL A 97 -23.03 -1.79 2.18
CA VAL A 97 -23.72 -1.06 3.26
C VAL A 97 -23.47 -1.75 4.59
N THR A 98 -23.16 -0.94 5.60
CA THR A 98 -23.05 -1.36 6.99
C THR A 98 -23.90 -0.44 7.88
N ILE A 99 -24.64 -1.00 8.83
CA ILE A 99 -25.27 -0.23 9.91
C ILE A 99 -24.39 -0.29 11.15
N HIS A 100 -24.23 0.86 11.79
CA HIS A 100 -23.57 1.02 13.08
C HIS A 100 -24.50 1.68 14.10
N ASP A 101 -24.34 1.35 15.37
CA ASP A 101 -25.05 2.05 16.45
C ASP A 101 -24.49 3.47 16.69
N GLY A 102 -25.11 4.23 17.60
CA GLY A 102 -24.65 5.56 17.99
C GLY A 102 -23.25 5.62 18.62
N ALA A 103 -22.69 4.48 19.01
CA ALA A 103 -21.31 4.31 19.47
C ALA A 103 -20.39 3.74 18.38
N GLY A 104 -20.84 3.70 17.12
CA GLY A 104 -20.08 3.24 15.95
C GLY A 104 -19.91 1.74 15.82
N ARG A 105 -20.47 0.92 16.73
CA ARG A 105 -20.34 -0.54 16.66
C ARG A 105 -21.17 -1.07 15.50
N THR A 106 -20.55 -1.88 14.65
CA THR A 106 -21.23 -2.54 13.53
C THR A 106 -22.33 -3.47 14.06
N GLU A 107 -23.56 -3.26 13.60
CA GLU A 107 -24.72 -4.09 13.96
C GLU A 107 -25.09 -5.07 12.84
N GLU A 108 -24.97 -4.63 11.58
CA GLU A 108 -25.39 -5.40 10.41
C GLU A 108 -24.59 -5.01 9.16
N ASN A 109 -24.24 -5.99 8.33
CA ASN A 109 -23.65 -5.80 7.00
C ASN A 109 -24.60 -6.37 5.95
N PHE A 110 -24.74 -5.71 4.81
CA PHE A 110 -25.67 -6.12 3.76
C PHE A 110 -24.94 -6.53 2.48
N ALA A 111 -25.33 -7.68 1.95
CA ALA A 111 -25.02 -8.09 0.59
C ALA A 111 -26.04 -7.51 -0.42
N ALA A 112 -25.68 -7.58 -1.71
CA ALA A 112 -26.58 -7.14 -2.77
C ALA A 112 -27.87 -8.00 -2.78
N GLY A 113 -29.02 -7.35 -2.80
CA GLY A 113 -30.35 -7.95 -2.73
C GLY A 113 -30.95 -8.03 -1.32
N GLU A 114 -30.22 -7.63 -0.29
CA GLU A 114 -30.68 -7.68 1.10
C GLU A 114 -31.41 -6.41 1.56
N ARG A 115 -32.11 -6.52 2.69
CA ARG A 115 -32.90 -5.44 3.28
C ARG A 115 -32.66 -5.34 4.78
N GLY A 116 -32.54 -4.12 5.26
CA GLY A 116 -32.34 -3.79 6.68
C GLY A 116 -33.40 -2.87 7.24
N GLN A 117 -33.39 -2.70 8.57
CA GLN A 117 -34.22 -1.73 9.27
C GLN A 117 -33.35 -0.76 10.08
N LEU A 118 -33.83 0.48 10.18
CA LEU A 118 -33.33 1.47 11.11
C LEU A 118 -34.31 1.59 12.28
N ASP A 119 -33.76 1.71 13.47
CA ASP A 119 -34.48 1.89 14.73
C ASP A 119 -34.73 3.38 15.01
N ASP A 120 -35.65 3.69 15.93
CA ASP A 120 -35.88 5.06 16.42
C ASP A 120 -34.81 5.47 17.47
N ARG A 121 -33.55 5.49 17.04
CA ARG A 121 -32.35 5.92 17.79
C ARG A 121 -31.26 6.37 16.82
N THR A 122 -30.19 6.99 17.34
CA THR A 122 -29.01 7.32 16.53
C THR A 122 -28.34 6.06 16.00
N GLN A 123 -28.24 5.99 14.68
CA GLN A 123 -27.47 4.98 13.94
C GLN A 123 -26.65 5.66 12.83
N TYR A 124 -25.59 5.01 12.40
CA TYR A 124 -24.82 5.42 11.23
C TYR A 124 -24.94 4.38 10.11
N ILE A 125 -25.15 4.85 8.89
CA ILE A 125 -25.06 4.03 7.68
C ILE A 125 -23.70 4.29 7.04
N GLY A 126 -22.83 3.29 7.03
CA GLY A 126 -21.58 3.30 6.29
C GLY A 126 -21.78 2.79 4.87
N LEU A 127 -21.32 3.56 3.89
CA LEU A 127 -21.34 3.22 2.47
C LEU A 127 -19.91 3.18 1.94
N SER A 128 -19.52 2.01 1.42
CA SER A 128 -18.23 1.81 0.76
C SER A 128 -18.41 1.90 -0.75
N GLY A 129 -17.91 2.98 -1.34
CA GLY A 129 -17.95 3.25 -2.77
C GLY A 129 -16.71 4.05 -3.22
N PRO A 130 -16.77 4.79 -4.33
CA PRO A 130 -15.66 5.59 -4.82
C PRO A 130 -15.19 6.66 -3.80
N ILE A 131 -16.11 7.08 -2.93
CA ILE A 131 -15.89 7.93 -1.76
C ILE A 131 -16.50 7.20 -0.56
N LYS A 132 -15.82 7.15 0.59
CA LYS A 132 -16.37 6.56 1.81
C LYS A 132 -17.37 7.54 2.43
N LEU A 133 -18.61 7.12 2.59
CA LEU A 133 -19.67 7.97 3.14
C LEU A 133 -20.24 7.35 4.41
N TYR A 134 -20.57 8.20 5.37
CA TYR A 134 -21.30 7.86 6.58
C TYR A 134 -22.51 8.77 6.71
N CYS A 135 -23.68 8.22 6.98
CA CYS A 135 -24.90 8.98 7.21
C CYS A 135 -25.35 8.76 8.66
N ARG A 136 -25.31 9.80 9.50
CA ARG A 136 -25.86 9.75 10.86
C ARG A 136 -27.35 10.06 10.79
N ILE A 137 -28.17 9.12 11.27
CA ILE A 137 -29.63 9.18 11.17
C ILE A 137 -30.24 8.88 12.55
N GLU A 138 -31.23 9.67 12.94
CA GLU A 138 -32.00 9.49 14.18
C GLU A 138 -33.50 9.35 13.86
N SER A 139 -33.82 8.33 13.06
CA SER A 139 -35.19 8.02 12.64
C SER A 139 -35.32 6.55 12.25
N PRO A 140 -36.45 5.90 12.55
CA PRO A 140 -36.75 4.59 12.02
C PRO A 140 -36.92 4.65 10.50
N GLY A 141 -36.67 3.53 9.85
CA GLY A 141 -36.67 3.43 8.40
C GLY A 141 -36.30 2.06 7.88
N THR A 142 -36.09 1.98 6.58
CA THR A 142 -35.71 0.75 5.87
C THR A 142 -34.56 1.03 4.92
N ILE A 143 -33.68 0.03 4.78
CA ILE A 143 -32.62 0.02 3.79
C ILE A 143 -32.93 -1.08 2.77
N ASP A 144 -32.90 -0.76 1.48
CA ASP A 144 -33.02 -1.71 0.37
C ASP A 144 -31.71 -1.66 -0.45
N VAL A 145 -30.88 -2.69 -0.31
CA VAL A 145 -29.61 -2.81 -1.06
C VAL A 145 -29.92 -3.55 -2.35
N GLY A 146 -30.43 -2.83 -3.35
CA GLY A 146 -30.75 -3.40 -4.65
C GLY A 146 -29.50 -3.74 -5.47
N LEU A 147 -29.67 -4.56 -6.51
CA LEU A 147 -28.58 -4.95 -7.43
C LEU A 147 -27.96 -3.78 -8.20
N THR A 148 -28.65 -2.64 -8.27
CA THR A 148 -28.23 -1.47 -9.06
C THR A 148 -28.25 -0.16 -8.28
N ALA A 149 -28.77 -0.16 -7.05
CA ALA A 149 -28.96 1.04 -6.27
C ALA A 149 -29.21 0.70 -4.80
N VAL A 150 -28.73 1.56 -3.90
CA VAL A 150 -29.07 1.51 -2.48
C VAL A 150 -30.13 2.56 -2.18
N ARG A 151 -31.16 2.20 -1.42
CA ARG A 151 -32.21 3.14 -0.97
C ARG A 151 -32.37 3.09 0.54
N VAL A 152 -32.36 4.27 1.16
CA VAL A 152 -32.68 4.45 2.58
C VAL A 152 -33.96 5.25 2.65
N ASN A 153 -35.03 4.65 3.18
CA ASN A 153 -36.34 5.29 3.34
C ASN A 153 -36.63 5.48 4.83
N LEU A 154 -36.88 6.71 5.24
CA LEU A 154 -37.20 7.08 6.62
C LEU A 154 -38.71 7.24 6.78
N GLU A 155 -39.23 6.97 7.97
CA GLU A 155 -40.68 7.12 8.24
C GLU A 155 -41.14 8.59 8.27
N ARG A 156 -40.20 9.53 8.38
CA ARG A 156 -40.41 10.97 8.46
C ARG A 156 -39.22 11.73 7.89
N THR A 157 -39.46 12.94 7.38
CA THR A 157 -38.39 13.88 7.02
C THR A 157 -37.53 14.14 8.25
N THR A 158 -36.24 13.90 8.12
CA THR A 158 -35.28 13.90 9.22
C THR A 158 -34.02 14.67 8.80
N GLU A 159 -33.39 15.33 9.76
CA GLU A 159 -32.06 15.90 9.60
C GLU A 159 -31.03 14.77 9.53
N ILE A 160 -30.29 14.69 8.43
CA ILE A 160 -29.25 13.70 8.18
C ILE A 160 -27.91 14.42 8.10
N GLU A 161 -26.99 14.03 8.98
CA GLU A 161 -25.62 14.51 8.95
C GLU A 161 -24.78 13.51 8.12
N LEU A 162 -24.20 14.00 7.03
CA LEU A 162 -23.37 13.26 6.09
C LEU A 162 -21.91 13.54 6.37
N GLY A 163 -21.10 12.50 6.46
CA GLY A 163 -19.65 12.59 6.55
C GLY A 163 -18.99 11.85 5.39
N ALA A 164 -18.18 12.57 4.60
CA ALA A 164 -17.49 12.01 3.44
C ALA A 164 -15.97 12.00 3.65
N ARG A 165 -15.33 10.91 3.22
CA ARG A 165 -13.88 10.70 3.32
C ARG A 165 -13.32 10.17 2.01
N SER A 166 -12.22 10.79 1.59
CA SER A 166 -11.41 10.36 0.45
C SER A 166 -10.68 9.07 0.83
N LEU A 167 -10.64 8.11 -0.10
CA LEU A 167 -9.78 6.94 0.05
C LEU A 167 -8.29 7.33 0.04
N HIS A 168 -7.97 8.43 -0.65
CA HIS A 168 -6.63 9.01 -0.74
C HIS A 168 -5.61 7.98 -1.22
N ASP A 169 -5.94 7.21 -2.27
CA ASP A 169 -5.06 6.28 -2.96
C ASP A 169 -4.10 6.98 -3.94
N ARG A 170 -4.37 8.23 -4.30
CA ARG A 170 -3.49 9.09 -5.12
C ARG A 170 -2.79 10.16 -4.27
N PRO A 171 -1.55 10.59 -4.60
CA PRO A 171 -0.88 11.65 -3.87
C PRO A 171 -1.61 13.00 -3.98
N ALA A 172 -1.72 13.73 -2.87
CA ALA A 172 -2.35 15.07 -2.83
C ALA A 172 -1.59 16.18 -3.59
N GLY A 173 -0.36 15.90 -4.02
CA GLY A 173 0.53 16.82 -4.71
C GLY A 173 1.99 16.36 -4.66
N THR A 174 2.88 17.16 -5.24
CA THR A 174 4.33 16.91 -5.29
C THR A 174 5.08 17.99 -4.53
N ILE A 175 5.90 17.58 -3.57
CA ILE A 175 6.86 18.43 -2.87
C ILE A 175 8.14 18.48 -3.68
N THR A 176 8.68 19.67 -3.91
CA THR A 176 10.02 19.83 -4.49
C THR A 176 11.01 20.09 -3.36
N THR A 177 12.18 19.44 -3.36
CA THR A 177 13.21 19.65 -2.35
C THR A 177 14.62 19.72 -2.95
N PRO A 178 15.49 20.61 -2.46
CA PRO A 178 16.92 20.53 -2.73
C PRO A 178 17.55 19.31 -2.06
N PRO A 179 18.76 18.91 -2.48
CA PRO A 179 19.44 17.74 -1.94
C PRO A 179 20.04 17.96 -0.55
N ASP A 180 19.89 19.13 0.08
CA ASP A 180 20.39 19.32 1.45
C ASP A 180 19.54 18.58 2.49
N ILE A 181 20.23 18.12 3.54
CA ILE A 181 19.69 17.25 4.59
C ILE A 181 18.52 17.91 5.36
N ASP A 182 18.57 19.22 5.59
CA ASP A 182 17.54 19.95 6.35
C ASP A 182 16.23 20.07 5.55
N SER A 183 16.33 20.41 4.26
CA SER A 183 15.17 20.49 3.35
C SER A 183 14.56 19.11 3.10
N MET A 184 15.38 18.06 2.96
CA MET A 184 14.88 16.69 2.86
C MET A 184 14.18 16.23 4.14
N ALA A 185 14.73 16.53 5.31
CA ALA A 185 14.08 16.20 6.58
C ALA A 185 12.72 16.90 6.73
N THR A 186 12.64 18.15 6.29
CA THR A 186 11.37 18.91 6.24
C THR A 186 10.37 18.23 5.31
N SER A 187 10.79 17.86 4.10
CA SER A 187 9.94 17.16 3.11
C SER A 187 9.41 15.83 3.64
N ILE A 188 10.26 15.03 4.29
CA ILE A 188 9.89 13.75 4.90
C ILE A 188 8.87 13.95 6.02
N SER A 189 9.01 15.01 6.84
CA SER A 189 8.08 15.31 7.93
C SER A 189 6.64 15.58 7.42
N VAL A 190 6.52 16.12 6.20
CA VAL A 190 5.23 16.46 5.57
C VAL A 190 4.52 15.22 5.04
N LEU A 191 5.18 14.09 4.81
CA LEU A 191 4.54 12.86 4.30
C LEU A 191 3.34 12.44 5.17
N SER A 192 3.39 12.71 6.48
CA SER A 192 2.32 12.42 7.44
C SER A 192 1.02 13.19 7.19
N SER A 193 1.01 14.17 6.28
CA SER A 193 -0.20 14.89 5.85
C SER A 193 -1.27 13.97 5.28
N ALA A 194 -0.90 12.75 4.85
CA ALA A 194 -1.83 11.76 4.33
C ALA A 194 -2.52 10.91 5.41
N LEU A 195 -2.07 10.96 6.68
CA LEU A 195 -2.74 10.31 7.81
C LEU A 195 -4.08 10.98 8.11
N LYS A 196 -5.10 10.15 8.38
CA LYS A 196 -6.47 10.61 8.65
C LYS A 196 -6.79 10.71 10.15
N THR A 197 -5.95 10.16 11.02
CA THR A 197 -6.13 10.18 12.47
C THR A 197 -4.82 9.89 13.21
N THR A 198 -4.75 10.29 14.48
CA THR A 198 -3.69 9.87 15.42
C THR A 198 -4.14 8.78 16.39
N SER A 199 -5.40 8.37 16.33
CA SER A 199 -5.96 7.26 17.10
C SER A 199 -5.41 5.89 16.62
N PRO A 200 -5.66 4.78 17.33
CA PRO A 200 -5.19 3.46 16.90
C PRO A 200 -5.72 3.03 15.54
N GLU A 201 -6.86 3.58 15.12
CA GLU A 201 -7.47 3.35 13.81
C GLU A 201 -6.56 3.76 12.64
N ARG A 202 -5.51 4.55 12.85
CA ARG A 202 -4.50 4.82 11.81
C ARG A 202 -3.81 3.56 11.29
N THR A 203 -3.99 2.41 11.94
CA THR A 203 -3.57 1.09 11.46
C THR A 203 -4.50 0.47 10.42
N TRP A 204 -5.68 1.06 10.16
CA TRP A 204 -6.47 0.74 8.96
C TRP A 204 -5.84 1.30 7.69
N PRO A 205 -5.71 0.49 6.61
CA PRO A 205 -5.24 0.96 5.32
C PRO A 205 -5.93 2.23 4.83
N THR A 206 -7.26 2.27 4.89
CA THR A 206 -8.06 3.42 4.41
C THR A 206 -7.91 4.69 5.26
N LEU A 207 -7.18 4.63 6.38
CA LEU A 207 -6.86 5.78 7.24
C LEU A 207 -5.41 6.27 7.07
N ARG A 208 -4.66 5.66 6.13
CA ARG A 208 -3.33 6.09 5.70
C ARG A 208 -3.36 6.26 4.19
N GLY A 209 -3.63 7.49 3.74
CA GLY A 209 -3.58 7.78 2.31
C GLY A 209 -2.16 7.71 1.75
N HIS A 210 -2.06 7.71 0.43
CA HIS A 210 -0.82 7.83 -0.30
C HIS A 210 -0.13 9.15 0.09
N PRO A 211 1.13 9.10 0.55
CA PRO A 211 1.89 10.31 0.86
C PRO A 211 2.05 11.20 -0.38
N PRO A 212 2.21 12.53 -0.22
CA PRO A 212 2.56 13.39 -1.35
C PRO A 212 3.88 12.94 -2.00
N LEU A 213 4.01 13.15 -3.30
CA LEU A 213 5.23 12.84 -4.02
C LEU A 213 6.37 13.77 -3.57
N ILE A 214 7.61 13.33 -3.77
CA ILE A 214 8.80 14.17 -3.58
C ILE A 214 9.61 14.11 -4.88
N GLU A 215 10.05 15.27 -5.35
CA GLU A 215 10.96 15.43 -6.48
C GLU A 215 12.14 16.32 -6.11
N LEU A 216 13.31 16.04 -6.67
CA LEU A 216 14.46 16.91 -6.50
C LEU A 216 14.32 18.19 -7.33
N GLY A 217 14.64 19.33 -6.72
CA GLY A 217 14.71 20.63 -7.39
C GLY A 217 15.67 21.58 -6.70
N ASP A 218 15.62 22.86 -7.07
CA ASP A 218 16.55 23.87 -6.54
C ASP A 218 16.13 24.45 -5.18
N THR A 219 14.83 24.39 -4.86
CA THR A 219 14.21 25.03 -3.69
C THR A 219 13.16 24.12 -3.05
N LEU A 220 12.98 24.29 -1.73
CA LEU A 220 11.94 23.57 -1.00
C LEU A 220 10.58 24.23 -1.28
N GLU A 221 9.69 23.49 -1.92
CA GLU A 221 8.33 23.95 -2.27
C GLU A 221 7.30 22.89 -1.84
N ILE A 222 6.39 23.30 -0.95
CA ILE A 222 5.27 22.46 -0.49
C ILE A 222 3.97 23.10 -0.99
N PRO A 223 3.29 22.49 -1.98
CA PRO A 223 2.02 22.99 -2.50
C PRO A 223 0.95 23.20 -1.42
N ASP A 224 0.11 24.22 -1.59
CA ASP A 224 -1.00 24.49 -0.67
C ASP A 224 -2.10 23.41 -0.68
N SER A 225 -2.11 22.54 -1.69
CA SER A 225 -2.97 21.35 -1.71
C SER A 225 -2.59 20.34 -0.63
N ILE A 226 -1.33 20.36 -0.18
CA ILE A 226 -0.81 19.50 0.88
C ILE A 226 -1.02 20.21 2.22
N PRO A 227 -1.82 19.64 3.14
CA PRO A 227 -1.99 20.23 4.46
C PRO A 227 -0.65 20.25 5.20
N LYS A 228 -0.21 21.45 5.62
CA LYS A 228 1.05 21.63 6.36
C LYS A 228 0.96 21.16 7.83
N SER A 229 -0.27 20.93 8.31
CA SER A 229 -0.57 20.26 9.59
C SER A 229 -1.95 19.60 9.51
N THR A 230 -2.02 18.27 9.35
CA THR A 230 -3.30 17.54 9.51
C THR A 230 -3.67 17.28 10.97
N ILE A 231 -2.73 17.43 11.91
CA ILE A 231 -2.90 16.88 13.28
C ILE A 231 -3.26 17.95 14.33
N ARG A 232 -3.09 19.26 14.08
CA ARG A 232 -3.56 20.34 14.97
C ARG A 232 -3.80 21.66 14.20
N ASP A 233 -4.92 22.32 14.50
CA ASP A 233 -5.20 23.73 14.17
C ASP A 233 -5.65 24.52 15.42
N ASP A 234 -5.20 24.10 16.62
CA ASP A 234 -5.48 24.81 17.87
C ASP A 234 -4.60 26.07 18.08
N LEU A 235 -3.73 26.38 17.12
CA LEU A 235 -3.07 27.68 17.03
C LEU A 235 -3.98 28.65 16.27
N SER A 236 -4.74 29.44 17.04
CA SER A 236 -5.55 30.57 16.57
C SER A 236 -4.88 31.31 15.39
N GLY A 237 -5.64 31.54 14.32
CA GLY A 237 -5.24 32.09 13.02
C GLY A 237 -4.65 33.52 12.99
N SER A 238 -3.80 33.88 13.94
CA SER A 238 -3.01 35.11 13.95
C SER A 238 -1.57 34.94 13.45
N TYR A 239 -1.13 33.70 13.19
CA TYR A 239 0.25 33.45 12.75
C TYR A 239 0.42 33.53 11.22
N TRP A 240 -0.54 32.96 10.46
CA TRP A 240 -0.49 32.91 9.00
C TRP A 240 -0.69 34.27 8.30
N GLU A 241 -1.39 35.23 8.93
CA GLU A 241 -1.62 36.58 8.37
C GLU A 241 -0.34 37.45 8.32
N THR A 242 0.72 37.07 9.05
CA THR A 242 1.96 37.87 9.09
C THR A 242 2.87 37.60 7.88
N LEU A 243 2.61 36.56 7.10
CA LEU A 243 3.41 36.17 5.93
C LEU A 243 2.97 36.86 4.62
N SER A 244 1.69 37.22 4.48
CA SER A 244 1.20 37.94 3.29
C SER A 244 1.50 39.44 3.30
N ALA A 245 1.87 40.00 4.46
CA ALA A 245 2.15 41.43 4.61
C ALA A 245 3.61 41.84 4.30
N SER A 246 4.55 40.90 4.15
CA SER A 246 5.97 41.23 3.96
C SER A 246 6.41 41.33 2.49
N GLU A 247 5.57 40.95 1.52
CA GLU A 247 5.87 41.07 0.08
C GLU A 247 5.50 42.43 -0.54
N THR A 248 4.78 43.30 0.16
CA THR A 248 4.37 44.62 -0.39
C THR A 248 5.28 45.81 -0.07
N ALA A 249 6.47 45.60 0.50
CA ALA A 249 7.36 46.69 0.90
C ALA A 249 8.71 46.73 0.15
N LEU A 250 8.73 46.46 -1.16
CA LEU A 250 9.89 46.69 -2.02
C LEU A 250 9.46 47.25 -3.38
N GLY A 251 8.98 48.50 -3.36
CA GLY A 251 8.70 49.25 -4.58
C GLY A 251 8.66 50.75 -4.30
N SER A 252 9.68 51.46 -4.77
CA SER A 252 9.84 52.92 -4.87
C SER A 252 10.86 53.54 -3.91
N MET A 253 12.09 53.78 -4.41
CA MET A 253 12.70 55.11 -4.30
C MET A 253 13.92 55.24 -5.23
N ASP A 254 13.71 55.99 -6.30
CA ASP A 254 14.72 56.59 -7.16
C ASP A 254 15.34 57.84 -6.49
N GLY A 255 16.64 58.08 -6.70
CA GLY A 255 17.18 59.45 -6.75
C GLY A 255 18.25 59.91 -5.73
N CYS A 256 19.47 60.05 -6.25
CA CYS A 256 20.43 61.15 -6.03
C CYS A 256 21.44 61.19 -4.84
N VAL A 257 22.72 61.00 -5.21
CA VAL A 257 23.87 61.95 -5.07
C VAL A 257 24.25 62.48 -3.66
N ASN A 258 25.42 62.10 -3.10
CA ASN A 258 26.69 62.89 -3.15
C ASN A 258 27.87 62.36 -2.31
N GLU A 259 29.05 62.88 -2.67
CA GLU A 259 30.46 62.63 -2.34
C GLU A 259 30.99 62.75 -0.88
N ASN A 260 32.12 62.06 -0.67
CA ASN A 260 33.42 62.52 -0.09
C ASN A 260 33.88 62.25 1.38
N GLU A 261 35.15 61.78 1.41
CA GLU A 261 36.27 62.03 2.33
C GLU A 261 36.48 61.27 3.69
N SER A 262 37.47 60.36 3.62
CA SER A 262 38.62 60.08 4.52
C SER A 262 38.73 60.70 5.94
N ARG A 263 39.03 59.86 6.96
CA ARG A 263 40.33 59.81 7.72
C ARG A 263 40.32 58.97 9.03
N THR A 264 41.22 57.98 9.07
CA THR A 264 42.13 57.54 10.16
C THR A 264 41.67 57.21 11.62
N ARG A 265 41.99 55.94 11.95
CA ARG A 265 42.73 55.38 13.12
C ARG A 265 42.02 54.96 14.43
N LYS A 266 42.12 53.64 14.64
CA LYS A 266 42.48 52.85 15.85
C LYS A 266 41.43 52.66 16.96
N GLY A 267 41.10 51.38 17.18
CA GLY A 267 41.12 50.79 18.52
C GLY A 267 39.96 49.87 18.87
N SER A 268 40.30 48.59 19.12
CA SER A 268 39.60 47.57 19.89
C SER A 268 38.24 47.04 19.41
N GLY A 269 38.30 45.80 18.91
CA GLY A 269 37.53 44.67 19.44
C GLY A 269 36.01 44.73 19.30
N THR A 270 35.51 44.11 18.24
CA THR A 270 34.15 43.57 18.24
C THR A 270 34.04 42.42 17.25
N THR A 271 33.51 41.34 17.78
CA THR A 271 32.90 40.17 17.16
C THR A 271 32.08 40.57 15.93
N GLU A 272 32.33 39.93 14.80
CA GLU A 272 31.42 39.97 13.64
C GLU A 272 30.15 39.17 13.99
N PRO A 273 28.95 39.67 13.63
CA PRO A 273 27.72 38.91 13.80
C PRO A 273 27.66 37.84 12.70
N SER A 274 27.57 36.58 13.15
CA SER A 274 27.15 35.46 12.31
C SER A 274 25.81 35.82 11.67
N GLY A 275 25.75 35.73 10.33
CA GLY A 275 24.50 35.80 9.58
C GLY A 275 23.51 34.80 10.17
N THR A 276 22.35 35.31 10.57
CA THR A 276 21.25 34.53 11.11
C THR A 276 20.63 33.75 9.95
N LEU A 277 20.59 32.43 10.07
CA LEU A 277 19.81 31.56 9.18
C LEU A 277 18.36 32.04 9.20
N THR A 278 17.80 32.29 8.01
CA THR A 278 16.36 32.41 7.78
C THR A 278 15.69 31.13 8.25
N ASN A 279 14.75 31.27 9.21
CA ASN A 279 13.93 30.18 9.73
C ASN A 279 13.15 29.49 8.60
N LEU A 280 13.58 28.31 8.20
CA LEU A 280 12.73 27.33 7.54
C LEU A 280 11.72 26.85 8.58
N THR A 281 10.42 27.09 8.37
CA THR A 281 9.35 26.67 9.28
C THR A 281 9.13 25.16 9.14
N THR A 282 9.64 24.40 10.11
CA THR A 282 9.33 22.98 10.31
C THR A 282 7.87 22.81 10.72
N PRO A 283 7.15 21.78 10.26
CA PRO A 283 5.85 21.43 10.84
C PRO A 283 6.04 21.14 12.34
N GLU A 284 5.40 21.88 13.25
CA GLU A 284 5.53 21.60 14.69
C GLU A 284 4.58 20.48 15.11
N THR A 285 5.11 19.26 15.24
CA THR A 285 4.39 18.11 15.81
C THR A 285 4.88 17.80 17.22
N ALA A 286 4.02 17.23 18.07
CA ALA A 286 4.40 16.84 19.44
C ALA A 286 5.49 15.75 19.47
N ILE A 287 5.61 14.95 18.41
CA ILE A 287 6.56 13.84 18.28
C ILE A 287 7.68 14.28 17.33
N THR A 288 8.93 14.01 17.71
CA THR A 288 10.11 14.33 16.89
C THR A 288 11.05 13.13 16.85
N ILE A 289 11.61 12.84 15.68
CA ILE A 289 12.66 11.84 15.50
C ILE A 289 13.92 12.58 15.08
N THR A 290 14.93 12.60 15.95
CA THR A 290 16.24 13.11 15.57
C THR A 290 17.05 12.02 14.89
N THR A 291 17.74 12.36 13.80
CA THR A 291 18.47 11.40 12.96
C THR A 291 19.92 11.83 12.76
N PRO A 292 20.88 10.90 12.57
CA PRO A 292 22.18 11.26 12.03
C PRO A 292 22.03 12.02 10.70
N PRO A 293 22.85 13.05 10.41
CA PRO A 293 22.71 13.90 9.22
C PRO A 293 23.23 13.19 7.96
N THR A 294 22.61 12.06 7.60
CA THR A 294 22.92 11.26 6.42
C THR A 294 21.63 10.91 5.69
N TYR A 295 21.68 10.82 4.36
CA TYR A 295 20.51 10.46 3.54
C TYR A 295 19.88 9.14 4.00
N LEU A 296 20.71 8.12 4.21
CA LEU A 296 20.23 6.81 4.66
C LEU A 296 19.44 6.89 5.97
N SER A 297 19.93 7.63 6.96
CA SER A 297 19.22 7.76 8.24
C SER A 297 17.91 8.52 8.12
N LEU A 298 17.84 9.55 7.28
CA LEU A 298 16.58 10.24 6.98
C LEU A 298 15.57 9.28 6.33
N PHE A 299 16.03 8.52 5.34
CA PHE A 299 15.19 7.59 4.59
C PHE A 299 14.72 6.43 5.48
N GLN A 300 15.59 5.93 6.36
CA GLN A 300 15.25 4.92 7.37
C GLN A 300 14.20 5.42 8.35
N ALA A 301 14.26 6.68 8.78
CA ALA A 301 13.29 7.27 9.69
C ALA A 301 11.92 7.54 9.05
N ALA A 302 11.83 7.68 7.72
CA ALA A 302 10.64 8.13 7.02
C ALA A 302 9.37 7.30 7.29
N PRO A 303 9.39 5.94 7.25
CA PRO A 303 8.19 5.13 7.51
C PRO A 303 7.66 5.29 8.93
N LEU A 304 8.55 5.33 9.93
CA LEU A 304 8.17 5.57 11.33
C LEU A 304 7.67 7.00 11.53
N ALA A 305 8.36 7.98 10.94
CA ALA A 305 7.97 9.39 11.03
C ALA A 305 6.57 9.60 10.44
N PHE A 306 6.29 9.01 9.28
CA PHE A 306 4.96 9.00 8.69
C PHE A 306 3.92 8.40 9.63
N PHE A 307 4.15 7.17 10.12
CA PHE A 307 3.18 6.46 10.96
C PHE A 307 2.88 7.16 12.29
N LEU A 308 3.85 7.90 12.84
CA LEU A 308 3.69 8.65 14.09
C LEU A 308 3.20 10.09 13.87
N GLY A 309 3.18 10.60 12.64
CA GLY A 309 3.03 12.03 12.40
C GLY A 309 4.15 12.85 13.05
N ALA A 310 5.39 12.34 12.98
CA ALA A 310 6.54 12.93 13.64
C ALA A 310 7.33 13.85 12.72
N THR A 311 7.92 14.87 13.32
CA THR A 311 8.89 15.75 12.65
C THR A 311 10.27 15.10 12.66
N VAL A 312 10.91 15.02 11.50
CA VAL A 312 12.28 14.53 11.36
C VAL A 312 13.24 15.70 11.46
N LEU A 313 14.19 15.61 12.39
CA LEU A 313 15.24 16.63 12.58
C LEU A 313 16.63 16.00 12.45
N PRO A 314 17.51 16.51 11.59
CA PRO A 314 18.91 16.12 11.59
C PRO A 314 19.60 16.56 12.89
N THR A 315 20.48 15.74 13.45
CA THR A 315 21.28 16.17 14.61
C THR A 315 22.32 17.21 14.20
N THR A 316 22.37 18.32 14.94
CA THR A 316 23.32 19.44 14.69
C THR A 316 24.77 19.09 15.04
N HIS A 317 24.96 18.05 15.85
CA HIS A 317 26.26 17.54 16.26
C HIS A 317 26.27 16.01 16.12
N THR A 318 27.26 15.48 15.41
CA THR A 318 27.45 14.04 15.16
C THR A 318 27.58 13.18 16.43
N ASN A 319 27.72 13.81 17.61
CA ASN A 319 27.93 13.15 18.89
C ASN A 319 26.69 13.13 19.81
N SER A 320 25.60 13.80 19.43
CA SER A 320 24.33 13.67 20.16
C SER A 320 23.64 12.41 19.66
N PRO A 321 23.22 11.47 20.55
CA PRO A 321 22.52 10.28 20.12
C PRO A 321 21.19 10.68 19.46
N PRO A 322 20.81 10.05 18.34
CA PRO A 322 19.48 10.21 17.80
C PRO A 322 18.44 9.76 18.85
N THR A 323 17.25 10.34 18.79
CA THR A 323 16.25 10.20 19.86
C THR A 323 14.86 10.33 19.25
N LEU A 324 13.95 9.43 19.64
CA LEU A 324 12.51 9.62 19.51
C LEU A 324 12.04 10.39 20.74
N HIS A 325 11.62 11.64 20.54
CA HIS A 325 11.14 12.53 21.58
C HIS A 325 9.62 12.69 21.46
N THR A 326 8.93 12.54 22.59
CA THR A 326 7.52 12.88 22.77
C THR A 326 7.37 13.77 24.01
N PRO A 327 6.22 14.41 24.27
CA PRO A 327 6.02 15.15 25.51
C PRO A 327 6.03 14.26 26.78
N GLN A 328 5.98 12.94 26.61
CA GLN A 328 5.83 11.93 27.66
C GLN A 328 7.17 11.27 27.96
N PHE A 329 7.98 10.99 26.95
CA PHE A 329 9.25 10.30 27.10
C PHE A 329 10.28 10.68 26.02
N GLU A 330 11.55 10.39 26.33
CA GLU A 330 12.66 10.39 25.39
C GLU A 330 13.22 8.97 25.26
N TYR A 331 13.27 8.46 24.03
CA TYR A 331 13.83 7.14 23.72
C TYR A 331 15.10 7.28 22.88
N SER A 332 16.23 6.86 23.46
CA SER A 332 17.54 6.93 22.79
C SER A 332 17.62 5.90 21.67
N LEU A 333 17.91 6.35 20.45
CA LEU A 333 18.12 5.49 19.30
C LEU A 333 19.61 5.17 19.14
N PRO A 334 19.97 3.98 18.64
CA PRO A 334 21.36 3.65 18.35
C PRO A 334 21.88 4.45 17.15
N THR A 335 23.20 4.45 16.97
CA THR A 335 23.86 5.07 15.81
C THR A 335 24.51 4.03 14.92
N GLY A 336 24.78 4.36 13.66
CA GLY A 336 25.46 3.45 12.74
C GLY A 336 24.50 2.47 12.10
N GLU A 337 24.92 1.20 11.94
CA GLU A 337 24.13 0.19 11.21
C GLU A 337 22.85 -0.22 11.96
N GLU A 338 22.89 -0.21 13.30
CA GLU A 338 21.76 -0.57 14.16
C GLU A 338 20.62 0.46 14.16
N PHE A 339 20.86 1.71 13.70
CA PHE A 339 19.83 2.75 13.67
C PHE A 339 18.60 2.33 12.87
N GLY A 340 18.81 1.76 11.68
CA GLY A 340 17.72 1.29 10.83
C GLY A 340 17.00 0.06 11.37
N ASP A 341 17.68 -0.78 12.17
CA ASP A 341 17.06 -1.94 12.81
C ASP A 341 16.11 -1.51 13.92
N GLU A 342 16.55 -0.58 14.76
CA GLU A 342 15.72 -0.04 15.84
C GLU A 342 14.49 0.71 15.31
N ILE A 343 14.65 1.54 14.27
CA ILE A 343 13.52 2.23 13.63
C ILE A 343 12.49 1.23 13.08
N ALA A 344 12.94 0.16 12.42
CA ALA A 344 12.05 -0.87 11.90
C ALA A 344 11.34 -1.63 13.04
N ALA A 345 12.04 -1.94 14.13
CA ALA A 345 11.47 -2.60 15.30
C ALA A 345 10.40 -1.74 15.98
N LEU A 346 10.67 -0.44 16.17
CA LEU A 346 9.69 0.51 16.73
C LEU A 346 8.45 0.65 15.83
N LEU A 347 8.63 0.73 14.51
CA LEU A 347 7.52 0.78 13.57
C LEU A 347 6.63 -0.45 13.69
N LYS A 348 7.22 -1.66 13.63
CA LYS A 348 6.49 -2.93 13.76
C LYS A 348 5.74 -3.00 15.09
N ARG A 349 6.42 -2.66 16.19
CA ARG A 349 5.87 -2.67 17.55
C ARG A 349 4.67 -1.73 17.68
N PHE A 350 4.84 -0.45 17.35
CA PHE A 350 3.76 0.53 17.49
C PHE A 350 2.59 0.21 16.57
N PHE A 351 2.87 -0.21 15.33
CA PHE A 351 1.84 -0.61 14.39
C PHE A 351 1.02 -1.79 14.92
N PHE A 352 1.68 -2.86 15.35
CA PHE A 352 1.01 -4.06 15.83
C PHE A 352 0.20 -3.80 17.11
N LEU A 353 0.74 -3.07 18.07
CA LEU A 353 0.02 -2.78 19.31
C LEU A 353 -1.17 -1.83 19.10
N ASP A 354 -1.10 -0.88 18.17
CA ASP A 354 -2.29 -0.13 17.74
C ASP A 354 -3.29 -1.03 17.00
N CYS A 355 -2.85 -2.06 16.24
CA CYS A 355 -3.77 -3.04 15.62
C CYS A 355 -4.59 -3.80 16.66
N LEU A 356 -4.00 -4.14 17.82
CA LEU A 356 -4.73 -4.74 18.93
C LEU A 356 -5.62 -3.71 19.63
N THR A 357 -5.06 -2.52 19.92
CA THR A 357 -5.77 -1.46 20.66
C THR A 357 -6.98 -0.92 19.90
N ARG A 358 -6.94 -0.85 18.57
CA ARG A 358 -8.07 -0.36 17.76
C ARG A 358 -9.33 -1.22 17.88
N THR A 359 -9.21 -2.47 18.34
CA THR A 359 -10.36 -3.37 18.52
C THR A 359 -11.29 -2.91 19.65
N GLU A 360 -10.84 -1.97 20.49
CA GLU A 360 -11.69 -1.26 21.47
C GLU A 360 -12.47 -0.10 20.86
N GLY A 361 -12.04 0.36 19.67
CA GLY A 361 -12.53 1.58 19.04
C GLY A 361 -13.70 1.37 18.10
N ILE A 362 -13.62 2.06 16.95
CA ILE A 362 -14.70 2.16 15.97
C ILE A 362 -15.13 0.77 15.44
N PHE A 363 -14.18 -0.14 15.25
CA PHE A 363 -14.44 -1.46 14.71
C PHE A 363 -14.03 -2.52 15.74
N GLN A 364 -15.03 -3.06 16.42
CA GLN A 364 -14.86 -4.06 17.48
C GLN A 364 -15.04 -5.47 16.89
N TYR A 365 -13.95 -6.22 16.80
CA TYR A 365 -13.94 -7.64 16.44
C TYR A 365 -12.84 -8.35 17.23
N ASP A 366 -13.04 -9.63 17.47
CA ASP A 366 -12.14 -10.46 18.27
C ASP A 366 -10.96 -10.92 17.42
N LEU A 367 -9.85 -10.18 17.50
CA LEU A 367 -8.60 -10.58 16.85
C LEU A 367 -8.01 -11.81 17.53
N LEU A 368 -7.62 -12.79 16.72
CA LEU A 368 -6.93 -13.99 17.16
C LEU A 368 -5.63 -13.63 17.90
N GLU A 369 -4.84 -12.69 17.37
CA GLU A 369 -3.59 -12.23 17.99
C GLU A 369 -3.85 -11.59 19.37
N ARG A 370 -4.98 -10.86 19.51
CA ARG A 370 -5.39 -10.29 20.80
C ARG A 370 -5.68 -11.40 21.80
N SER A 371 -6.39 -12.45 21.40
CA SER A 371 -6.77 -13.56 22.31
C SER A 371 -5.55 -14.27 22.92
N PHE A 372 -4.43 -14.30 22.20
CA PHE A 372 -3.17 -14.88 22.70
C PHE A 372 -2.37 -13.93 23.59
N LEU A 373 -2.42 -12.62 23.32
CA LEU A 373 -1.52 -11.65 23.94
C LEU A 373 -2.11 -10.84 25.08
N GLU A 374 -3.42 -10.59 25.08
CA GLU A 374 -4.06 -9.63 25.99
C GLU A 374 -3.77 -9.95 27.47
N GLY A 375 -3.72 -11.23 27.85
CA GLY A 375 -3.41 -11.66 29.21
C GLY A 375 -1.97 -11.42 29.66
N ASP A 376 -1.03 -11.26 28.71
CA ASP A 376 0.40 -11.10 28.95
C ASP A 376 0.88 -9.65 28.77
N LEU A 377 0.02 -8.75 28.26
CA LEU A 377 0.33 -7.32 28.14
C LEU A 377 0.38 -6.64 29.51
N PRO A 378 1.35 -5.74 29.75
CA PRO A 378 1.47 -5.01 31.03
C PRO A 378 0.45 -3.87 31.18
N PHE A 379 -0.37 -3.62 30.17
CA PHE A 379 -1.40 -2.58 30.14
C PHE A 379 -2.71 -3.14 29.58
N ASP A 380 -3.80 -2.45 29.90
CA ASP A 380 -5.15 -2.76 29.43
C ASP A 380 -5.45 -2.04 28.11
N LEU A 381 -6.04 -2.75 27.14
CA LEU A 381 -6.31 -2.22 25.81
C LEU A 381 -7.37 -1.11 25.81
N VAL A 382 -8.39 -1.20 26.67
CA VAL A 382 -9.45 -0.18 26.81
C VAL A 382 -8.83 1.15 27.27
N SER A 383 -8.03 1.09 28.33
CA SER A 383 -7.30 2.25 28.86
C SER A 383 -6.29 2.79 27.85
N ALA A 384 -5.62 1.92 27.09
CA ALA A 384 -4.70 2.34 26.04
C ALA A 384 -5.45 3.07 24.91
N TYR A 385 -6.62 2.60 24.48
CA TYR A 385 -7.39 3.22 23.40
C TYR A 385 -7.72 4.69 23.67
N GLU A 386 -8.16 4.99 24.89
CA GLU A 386 -8.57 6.34 25.34
C GLU A 386 -7.39 7.33 25.47
N LYS A 387 -6.14 6.85 25.38
CA LYS A 387 -4.95 7.69 25.56
C LYS A 387 -4.55 8.45 24.30
N PRO A 388 -4.04 9.68 24.44
CA PRO A 388 -3.35 10.38 23.36
C PRO A 388 -2.15 9.58 22.85
N LEU A 389 -1.83 9.73 21.56
CA LEU A 389 -0.76 8.98 20.90
C LEU A 389 0.55 8.93 21.72
N PRO A 390 1.13 10.05 22.21
CA PRO A 390 2.36 9.99 22.99
C PRO A 390 2.31 9.12 24.26
N GLU A 391 1.18 9.10 24.97
CA GLU A 391 1.00 8.23 26.15
C GLU A 391 0.86 6.76 25.74
N ARG A 392 0.20 6.47 24.61
CA ARG A 392 0.12 5.09 24.09
C ARG A 392 1.49 4.57 23.69
N LEU A 393 2.30 5.38 23.01
CA LEU A 393 3.63 5.00 22.58
C LEU A 393 4.53 4.63 23.77
N GLU A 394 4.39 5.31 24.91
CA GLU A 394 5.14 4.98 26.14
C GLU A 394 4.77 3.58 26.63
N LEU A 395 3.46 3.27 26.72
CA LEU A 395 2.97 1.95 27.11
C LEU A 395 3.45 0.85 26.16
N TYR A 396 3.48 1.14 24.86
CA TYR A 396 3.90 0.18 23.84
C TYR A 396 5.37 -0.21 23.89
N LEU A 397 6.20 0.53 24.61
CA LEU A 397 7.61 0.19 24.85
C LEU A 397 7.80 -0.81 25.99
N GLU A 398 6.79 -1.03 26.85
CA GLU A 398 6.89 -1.92 28.01
C GLU A 398 6.94 -3.43 27.67
N PRO A 399 6.15 -3.96 26.71
CA PRO A 399 6.17 -5.38 26.38
C PRO A 399 7.54 -5.87 25.84
N PRO A 400 8.00 -7.08 26.23
CA PRO A 400 9.18 -7.70 25.66
C PRO A 400 9.08 -7.84 24.13
N THR A 401 10.19 -7.64 23.41
CA THR A 401 10.19 -7.70 21.94
C THR A 401 9.79 -9.08 21.43
N GLU A 402 10.23 -10.15 22.09
CA GLU A 402 9.96 -11.54 21.69
C GLU A 402 8.46 -11.87 21.73
N LEU A 403 7.73 -11.28 22.68
CA LEU A 403 6.28 -11.43 22.81
C LEU A 403 5.55 -10.81 21.60
N ILE A 404 6.06 -9.70 21.08
CA ILE A 404 5.47 -8.97 19.96
C ILE A 404 5.81 -9.62 18.63
N GLU A 405 7.06 -10.07 18.44
CA GLU A 405 7.53 -10.63 17.18
C GLU A 405 6.81 -11.93 16.79
N GLU A 406 6.43 -12.76 17.77
CA GLU A 406 5.78 -14.06 17.51
C GLU A 406 4.44 -13.93 16.77
N TYR A 407 3.68 -12.87 17.07
CA TYR A 407 2.33 -12.66 16.52
C TYR A 407 2.25 -11.47 15.55
N SER A 408 3.38 -10.82 15.26
CA SER A 408 3.42 -9.70 14.33
C SER A 408 3.06 -10.16 12.91
N PRO A 409 2.30 -9.35 12.15
CA PRO A 409 2.01 -9.66 10.76
C PRO A 409 3.31 -9.72 9.94
N ARG A 410 3.28 -10.46 8.82
CA ARG A 410 4.37 -10.46 7.86
C ARG A 410 4.51 -9.04 7.29
N TRP A 411 5.70 -8.47 7.33
CA TRP A 411 5.89 -7.15 6.76
C TRP A 411 5.86 -7.21 5.23
N PRO A 412 5.13 -6.34 4.52
CA PRO A 412 4.95 -6.48 3.08
C PRO A 412 6.22 -6.19 2.29
N LEU A 413 6.98 -5.16 2.67
CA LEU A 413 8.06 -4.61 1.86
C LEU A 413 9.30 -4.25 2.68
N THR A 414 10.46 -4.65 2.16
CA THR A 414 11.77 -4.09 2.48
C THR A 414 12.40 -3.48 1.23
N ALA A 415 12.68 -2.17 1.25
CA ALA A 415 13.30 -1.42 0.16
C ALA A 415 14.80 -1.22 0.42
N HIS A 416 15.63 -1.79 -0.46
CA HIS A 416 17.08 -1.60 -0.49
C HIS A 416 17.44 -0.41 -1.39
N ILE A 417 17.68 0.74 -0.77
CA ILE A 417 17.89 2.00 -1.49
C ILE A 417 19.36 2.46 -1.46
N PRO A 418 19.86 3.05 -2.56
CA PRO A 418 21.12 3.78 -2.55
C PRO A 418 21.05 5.00 -1.62
N PRO A 419 22.09 5.27 -0.82
CA PRO A 419 22.14 6.43 0.08
C PRO A 419 22.52 7.71 -0.69
N GLU A 420 21.75 8.03 -1.73
CA GLU A 420 21.94 9.12 -2.68
C GLU A 420 20.71 10.05 -2.63
N PRO A 421 20.86 11.36 -2.90
CA PRO A 421 19.76 12.31 -2.78
C PRO A 421 18.57 11.95 -3.68
N GLU A 422 18.80 11.37 -4.86
CA GLU A 422 17.77 10.97 -5.82
C GLU A 422 16.81 9.91 -5.25
N SER A 423 17.27 9.11 -4.27
CA SER A 423 16.43 8.09 -3.63
C SER A 423 15.30 8.68 -2.79
N VAL A 424 15.29 9.98 -2.49
CA VAL A 424 14.20 10.63 -1.76
C VAL A 424 12.87 10.50 -2.50
N GLU A 425 12.89 10.46 -3.83
CA GLU A 425 11.70 10.34 -4.68
C GLU A 425 11.01 8.97 -4.54
N LEU A 426 11.69 7.97 -3.98
CA LEU A 426 11.13 6.64 -3.69
C LEU A 426 10.30 6.60 -2.42
N LEU A 427 10.56 7.51 -1.47
CA LEU A 427 9.98 7.46 -0.12
C LEU A 427 8.45 7.50 -0.11
N PRO A 428 7.76 8.32 -0.93
CA PRO A 428 6.29 8.32 -0.96
C PRO A 428 5.69 6.94 -1.20
N PHE A 429 6.29 6.16 -2.11
CA PHE A 429 5.84 4.80 -2.45
C PHE A 429 6.18 3.80 -1.36
N ILE A 430 7.42 3.85 -0.84
CA ILE A 430 7.86 2.95 0.25
C ILE A 430 7.01 3.18 1.51
N VAL A 431 6.79 4.44 1.87
CA VAL A 431 6.02 4.84 3.06
C VAL A 431 4.53 4.50 2.92
N ASN A 432 3.97 4.56 1.72
CA ASN A 432 2.59 4.13 1.46
C ASN A 432 2.32 2.67 1.89
N GLU A 433 3.33 1.80 1.74
CA GLU A 433 3.28 0.40 2.20
C GLU A 433 3.86 0.19 3.61
N LEU A 434 4.25 1.27 4.31
CA LEU A 434 5.04 1.23 5.55
C LEU A 434 6.33 0.39 5.40
N GLY A 435 6.92 0.36 4.21
CA GLY A 435 8.08 -0.47 3.88
C GLY A 435 9.31 -0.14 4.70
N ILE A 436 10.07 -1.17 5.08
CA ILE A 436 11.34 -1.02 5.81
C ILE A 436 12.41 -0.54 4.84
N VAL A 437 13.21 0.43 5.25
CA VAL A 437 14.30 0.96 4.41
C VAL A 437 15.64 0.38 4.87
N ARG A 438 16.34 -0.26 3.94
CA ARG A 438 17.69 -0.82 4.12
C ARG A 438 18.65 -0.19 3.13
N PRO A 439 19.95 -0.11 3.44
CA PRO A 439 20.92 0.29 2.44
C PRO A 439 20.98 -0.76 1.32
N SER A 440 21.21 -0.33 0.08
CA SER A 440 21.51 -1.20 -1.06
C SER A 440 22.91 -1.81 -0.94
N ARG A 441 23.11 -2.65 0.07
CA ARG A 441 24.32 -3.43 0.34
C ARG A 441 24.02 -4.92 0.18
N GLY A 442 25.04 -5.63 -0.29
CA GLY A 442 24.96 -7.07 -0.47
C GLY A 442 26.31 -7.63 -0.88
N ARG A 443 26.34 -8.93 -1.13
CA ARG A 443 27.53 -9.66 -1.56
C ARG A 443 27.36 -10.12 -3.00
N THR A 444 28.46 -10.17 -3.74
CA THR A 444 28.49 -10.85 -5.03
C THR A 444 28.19 -12.33 -4.81
N PRO A 445 27.25 -12.94 -5.56
CA PRO A 445 26.93 -14.35 -5.40
C PRO A 445 28.12 -15.25 -5.73
N GLU A 446 28.30 -16.34 -4.98
CA GLU A 446 29.33 -17.35 -5.23
C GLU A 446 29.06 -18.13 -6.52
N THR A 447 27.78 -18.30 -6.85
CA THR A 447 27.28 -18.94 -8.06
C THR A 447 26.31 -18.01 -8.76
N VAL A 448 26.62 -17.65 -10.01
CA VAL A 448 25.65 -17.04 -10.92
C VAL A 448 24.61 -18.11 -11.27
N PRO A 449 23.30 -17.79 -11.39
CA PRO A 449 22.30 -18.73 -11.84
C PRO A 449 22.70 -19.17 -13.25
N SER A 450 23.20 -20.40 -13.35
CA SER A 450 23.73 -20.97 -14.58
C SER A 450 22.85 -22.13 -15.03
N GLN A 451 22.90 -22.42 -16.34
CA GLN A 451 22.07 -23.43 -17.01
C GLN A 451 21.96 -24.74 -16.21
N PRO A 452 20.78 -25.39 -16.18
CA PRO A 452 20.67 -26.74 -15.65
C PRO A 452 21.65 -27.69 -16.38
N SER A 453 22.20 -28.67 -15.67
CA SER A 453 23.15 -29.63 -16.25
C SER A 453 22.53 -30.36 -17.46
N ALA A 454 23.35 -30.68 -18.46
CA ALA A 454 22.89 -31.30 -19.72
C ALA A 454 22.23 -32.69 -19.57
N ASP A 455 22.17 -33.24 -18.35
CA ASP A 455 21.47 -34.49 -18.02
C ASP A 455 19.98 -34.28 -17.68
N THR A 456 19.50 -33.04 -17.61
CA THR A 456 18.08 -32.71 -17.43
C THR A 456 17.42 -32.25 -18.73
N ARG A 457 16.15 -32.64 -18.87
CA ARG A 457 15.10 -32.34 -19.88
C ARG A 457 15.35 -31.15 -20.82
N LEU A 458 14.92 -31.29 -22.08
CA LEU A 458 14.97 -30.31 -23.20
C LEU A 458 15.10 -28.83 -22.74
N ILE A 459 16.32 -28.30 -22.82
CA ILE A 459 16.69 -26.94 -22.36
C ILE A 459 16.36 -25.90 -23.45
N ARG A 460 15.75 -24.77 -23.08
CA ARG A 460 15.51 -23.60 -23.94
C ARG A 460 16.82 -22.83 -24.19
N SER A 461 17.67 -23.30 -25.10
CA SER A 461 18.85 -22.52 -25.55
C SER A 461 18.56 -21.82 -26.87
N ALA A 462 19.04 -20.58 -27.03
CA ALA A 462 18.87 -19.74 -28.21
C ALA A 462 19.57 -20.26 -29.51
N SER A 463 20.13 -21.47 -29.49
CA SER A 463 20.88 -22.04 -30.61
C SER A 463 20.06 -23.11 -31.36
N LYS A 464 19.59 -22.80 -32.58
CA LYS A 464 19.10 -23.84 -33.50
C LYS A 464 20.29 -24.62 -34.11
N PRO A 465 20.18 -25.95 -34.31
CA PRO A 465 21.16 -26.74 -35.06
C PRO A 465 20.89 -26.58 -36.56
N ASP A 466 21.49 -25.57 -37.20
CA ASP A 466 21.35 -25.41 -38.65
C ASP A 466 22.38 -26.27 -39.41
N ALA A 467 21.89 -26.97 -40.43
CA ALA A 467 22.63 -27.98 -41.16
C ALA A 467 23.62 -27.36 -42.17
N ARG A 468 24.85 -27.88 -42.16
CA ARG A 468 25.91 -27.75 -43.20
C ARG A 468 26.50 -26.35 -43.44
N ARG A 469 27.49 -26.00 -42.61
CA ARG A 469 28.72 -25.30 -43.07
C ARG A 469 29.95 -25.91 -42.40
N PRO A 470 31.06 -26.16 -43.11
CA PRO A 470 32.27 -26.70 -42.49
C PRO A 470 32.94 -25.61 -41.64
N SER A 471 33.00 -25.85 -40.34
CA SER A 471 33.59 -24.99 -39.33
C SER A 471 35.12 -24.98 -39.42
N SER A 472 35.69 -23.77 -39.39
CA SER A 472 37.06 -23.57 -38.91
C SER A 472 37.05 -23.61 -37.37
N PRO A 473 38.11 -24.08 -36.70
CA PRO A 473 38.12 -24.22 -35.24
C PRO A 473 38.33 -22.84 -34.60
N SER A 474 37.24 -22.19 -34.19
CA SER A 474 37.26 -21.12 -33.19
C SER A 474 36.90 -21.73 -31.84
N SER A 475 37.75 -21.46 -30.85
CA SER A 475 37.66 -21.90 -29.46
C SER A 475 36.28 -21.67 -28.82
N PRO A 476 35.86 -22.50 -27.85
CA PRO A 476 34.66 -22.24 -27.07
C PRO A 476 34.92 -21.08 -26.11
N THR A 477 34.52 -19.87 -26.50
CA THR A 477 34.31 -18.80 -25.53
C THR A 477 32.92 -18.99 -24.96
N SER A 478 32.80 -19.83 -23.93
CA SER A 478 31.74 -19.63 -22.94
C SER A 478 31.97 -18.23 -22.37
N SER A 479 31.12 -17.27 -22.69
CA SER A 479 31.07 -16.00 -21.99
C SER A 479 30.76 -16.31 -20.53
N VAL A 480 31.82 -16.40 -19.70
CA VAL A 480 31.69 -16.42 -18.25
C VAL A 480 30.99 -15.10 -17.91
N ARG A 481 29.69 -15.17 -17.59
CA ARG A 481 28.92 -14.00 -17.19
C ARG A 481 29.60 -13.36 -15.99
N ASP A 482 29.72 -12.05 -15.99
CA ASP A 482 30.42 -11.33 -14.94
C ASP A 482 29.59 -11.39 -13.66
N ALA A 483 30.02 -12.20 -12.70
CA ALA A 483 29.34 -12.34 -11.42
C ALA A 483 29.18 -10.99 -10.70
N SER A 484 30.04 -10.00 -11.00
CA SER A 484 29.97 -8.66 -10.42
C SER A 484 28.74 -7.84 -10.81
N GLU A 485 27.99 -8.26 -11.84
CA GLU A 485 26.71 -7.64 -12.19
C GLU A 485 25.62 -7.94 -11.13
N PHE A 486 25.76 -9.06 -10.42
CA PHE A 486 24.77 -9.55 -9.47
C PHE A 486 25.06 -9.21 -8.02
N VAL A 487 23.99 -9.19 -7.23
CA VAL A 487 24.05 -8.97 -5.79
C VAL A 487 23.05 -9.87 -5.07
N VAL A 488 23.47 -10.45 -3.96
CA VAL A 488 22.57 -11.00 -2.95
C VAL A 488 22.47 -9.95 -1.84
N PRO A 489 21.30 -9.34 -1.61
CA PRO A 489 21.11 -8.38 -0.52
C PRO A 489 21.54 -8.96 0.83
N THR A 490 21.95 -8.10 1.76
CA THR A 490 22.37 -8.55 3.10
C THR A 490 21.24 -9.19 3.89
N VAL A 491 20.00 -8.77 3.67
CA VAL A 491 18.78 -9.27 4.31
C VAL A 491 17.79 -9.62 3.20
N THR A 492 17.14 -10.79 3.29
CA THR A 492 16.23 -11.31 2.26
C THR A 492 14.99 -12.02 2.83
N ASP A 493 14.78 -11.97 4.14
CA ASP A 493 13.77 -12.75 4.88
C ASP A 493 12.96 -11.92 5.90
N GLU A 494 13.16 -10.60 5.97
CA GLU A 494 12.47 -9.75 6.95
C GLU A 494 11.09 -9.24 6.48
N SER A 495 10.77 -9.47 5.20
CA SER A 495 9.52 -9.06 4.54
C SER A 495 9.11 -10.05 3.46
N ILE A 496 7.85 -9.98 3.02
CA ILE A 496 7.32 -10.76 1.89
C ILE A 496 8.09 -10.40 0.61
N GLU A 497 8.31 -9.10 0.38
CA GLU A 497 9.11 -8.61 -0.73
C GLU A 497 10.35 -7.85 -0.26
N HIS A 498 11.46 -8.12 -0.93
CA HIS A 498 12.65 -7.29 -0.90
C HIS A 498 12.82 -6.59 -2.24
N ALA A 499 12.70 -5.26 -2.29
CA ALA A 499 12.83 -4.45 -3.49
C ALA A 499 14.22 -3.82 -3.58
N TRP A 500 14.96 -4.08 -4.65
CA TRP A 500 16.32 -3.58 -4.85
C TRP A 500 16.37 -2.44 -5.88
N PHE A 501 16.72 -1.24 -5.42
CA PHE A 501 16.83 -0.04 -6.25
C PHE A 501 18.27 0.27 -6.70
N GLY A 502 19.28 -0.47 -6.20
CA GLY A 502 20.67 -0.31 -6.62
C GLY A 502 20.92 -0.81 -8.05
N ASN A 503 22.05 -0.45 -8.67
CA ASN A 503 22.33 -0.76 -10.08
C ASN A 503 22.46 -2.26 -10.40
N ASN A 504 22.98 -3.06 -9.48
CA ASN A 504 23.16 -4.50 -9.67
C ASN A 504 21.83 -5.27 -9.86
N VAL A 505 21.94 -6.50 -10.37
CA VAL A 505 20.81 -7.44 -10.52
C VAL A 505 20.66 -8.25 -9.23
N PRO A 506 19.55 -8.12 -8.50
CA PRO A 506 19.35 -8.85 -7.26
C PRO A 506 19.06 -10.35 -7.48
N GLN A 507 19.53 -11.17 -6.55
CA GLN A 507 18.98 -12.50 -6.27
C GLN A 507 18.17 -12.45 -4.97
N ASN A 508 17.06 -13.18 -4.90
CA ASN A 508 16.14 -13.20 -3.75
C ASN A 508 15.50 -11.84 -3.41
N ALA A 509 15.48 -10.91 -4.37
CA ALA A 509 14.82 -9.62 -4.28
C ALA A 509 14.32 -9.22 -5.68
N SER A 510 13.30 -8.37 -5.77
CA SER A 510 12.83 -7.77 -7.01
C SER A 510 13.77 -6.65 -7.47
N LYS A 511 13.93 -6.49 -8.79
CA LYS A 511 14.62 -5.34 -9.37
C LYS A 511 13.62 -4.20 -9.52
N ALA A 512 13.53 -3.37 -8.49
CA ALA A 512 12.62 -2.25 -8.48
C ALA A 512 13.20 -1.04 -9.26
N THR A 513 12.31 -0.19 -9.74
CA THR A 513 12.63 1.03 -10.51
C THR A 513 11.64 2.11 -10.10
N ILE A 514 12.03 3.38 -10.06
CA ILE A 514 11.08 4.46 -9.73
C ILE A 514 9.99 4.63 -10.80
N GLU A 515 10.36 4.38 -12.06
CA GLU A 515 9.49 4.50 -13.22
C GLU A 515 8.26 3.58 -13.08
N ALA A 516 8.46 2.34 -12.64
CA ALA A 516 7.38 1.40 -12.30
C ALA A 516 6.28 2.00 -11.41
N TYR A 517 6.70 2.61 -10.29
CA TYR A 517 5.79 3.17 -9.30
C TYR A 517 5.10 4.44 -9.83
N ARG A 518 5.81 5.27 -10.60
CA ARG A 518 5.23 6.45 -11.28
C ARG A 518 4.18 6.04 -12.32
N ASN A 519 4.52 5.10 -13.19
CA ASN A 519 3.61 4.60 -14.24
C ASN A 519 2.29 4.09 -13.62
N GLN A 520 2.36 3.44 -12.46
CA GLN A 520 1.20 2.93 -11.75
C GLN A 520 0.22 4.04 -11.31
N LEU A 521 0.71 5.25 -10.99
CA LEU A 521 -0.14 6.39 -10.67
C LEU A 521 -0.80 6.99 -11.92
N ASP A 522 -0.11 6.94 -13.06
CA ASP A 522 -0.55 7.61 -14.30
C ASP A 522 -1.64 6.85 -15.06
N ARG A 523 -1.88 5.58 -14.75
CA ARG A 523 -2.98 4.82 -15.37
C ARG A 523 -4.32 5.23 -14.75
N ASP A 524 -5.30 5.48 -15.62
CA ASP A 524 -6.67 5.77 -15.23
C ASP A 524 -7.28 4.60 -14.43
N ALA A 525 -8.38 4.87 -13.72
CA ALA A 525 -9.10 3.85 -12.96
C ALA A 525 -9.38 2.62 -13.84
N ARG A 526 -9.22 1.42 -13.26
CA ARG A 526 -9.40 0.13 -13.94
C ARG A 526 -10.68 0.16 -14.80
N ASN A 527 -10.56 -0.23 -16.06
CA ASN A 527 -11.69 -0.40 -16.97
C ASN A 527 -12.69 -1.43 -16.39
N ASP A 528 -13.92 -1.41 -16.90
CA ASP A 528 -14.98 -2.36 -16.51
C ASP A 528 -14.60 -3.84 -16.83
N SER A 529 -13.64 -4.06 -17.73
CA SER A 529 -13.02 -5.34 -18.07
C SER A 529 -11.49 -5.27 -17.94
N ILE A 530 -10.85 -6.40 -17.62
CA ILE A 530 -9.38 -6.51 -17.59
C ILE A 530 -8.90 -7.04 -18.95
N GLU A 531 -8.04 -6.27 -19.62
CA GLU A 531 -7.53 -6.60 -20.95
C GLU A 531 -6.24 -7.44 -20.87
N ILE A 532 -6.29 -8.68 -21.39
CA ILE A 532 -5.16 -9.63 -21.36
C ILE A 532 -4.68 -9.93 -22.78
N LEU A 533 -3.38 -9.75 -23.03
CA LEU A 533 -2.71 -10.16 -24.26
C LEU A 533 -1.88 -11.42 -24.04
N LEU A 534 -2.19 -12.49 -24.77
CA LEU A 534 -1.38 -13.71 -24.87
C LEU A 534 -0.64 -13.72 -26.21
N VAL A 535 0.70 -13.65 -26.18
CA VAL A 535 1.53 -13.74 -27.39
C VAL A 535 2.33 -15.04 -27.38
N CYS A 536 2.11 -15.90 -28.37
CA CYS A 536 2.90 -17.11 -28.58
C CYS A 536 3.75 -17.02 -29.85
N ASN A 537 5.05 -16.76 -29.68
CA ASN A 537 6.02 -16.69 -30.76
C ASN A 537 6.90 -17.95 -30.87
N ASP A 538 6.67 -18.96 -30.02
CA ASP A 538 7.27 -20.29 -30.17
C ASP A 538 6.18 -21.35 -30.35
N ALA A 539 6.04 -21.85 -31.59
CA ALA A 539 5.08 -22.90 -31.93
C ALA A 539 5.27 -24.22 -31.15
N ARG A 540 6.39 -24.41 -30.43
CA ARG A 540 6.59 -25.57 -29.54
C ARG A 540 5.87 -25.43 -28.20
N MET A 541 5.35 -24.25 -27.89
CA MET A 541 4.67 -23.91 -26.63
C MET A 541 3.18 -23.60 -26.85
N LEU A 542 2.60 -24.12 -27.94
CA LEU A 542 1.17 -24.04 -28.18
C LEU A 542 0.37 -24.70 -27.05
N ASP A 543 0.87 -25.80 -26.49
CA ASP A 543 0.22 -26.49 -25.36
C ASP A 543 0.10 -25.60 -24.11
N GLU A 544 1.06 -24.71 -23.87
CA GLU A 544 0.99 -23.71 -22.78
C GLU A 544 -0.04 -22.64 -23.10
N HIS A 545 -0.01 -22.10 -24.32
CA HIS A 545 -0.99 -21.12 -24.76
C HIS A 545 -2.43 -21.64 -24.64
N ASP A 546 -2.71 -22.85 -25.14
CA ASP A 546 -4.05 -23.45 -25.12
C ASP A 546 -4.56 -23.69 -23.68
N LEU A 547 -3.65 -23.98 -22.75
CA LEU A 547 -3.96 -24.12 -21.32
C LEU A 547 -4.27 -22.77 -20.67
N LEU A 548 -3.52 -21.72 -21.03
CA LEU A 548 -3.67 -20.38 -20.48
C LEU A 548 -4.93 -19.66 -21.00
N ASP A 549 -5.28 -19.85 -22.27
CA ASP A 549 -6.52 -19.34 -22.88
C ASP A 549 -7.74 -19.83 -22.09
N ALA A 550 -7.73 -21.10 -21.65
CA ALA A 550 -8.75 -21.65 -20.77
C ALA A 550 -8.69 -21.13 -19.32
N THR A 551 -7.51 -20.74 -18.82
CA THR A 551 -7.30 -20.32 -17.43
C THR A 551 -7.76 -18.89 -17.17
N TYR A 552 -7.55 -17.99 -18.12
CA TYR A 552 -8.02 -16.60 -17.99
C TYR A 552 -9.52 -16.45 -18.34
N GLY A 553 -10.09 -17.38 -19.13
CA GLY A 553 -11.45 -17.27 -19.66
C GLY A 553 -12.59 -17.69 -18.72
N THR A 554 -12.33 -17.90 -17.42
CA THR A 554 -13.25 -18.61 -16.50
C THR A 554 -14.06 -17.74 -15.54
N ARG A 555 -13.91 -16.40 -15.51
CA ARG A 555 -14.64 -15.55 -14.53
C ARG A 555 -15.96 -14.99 -15.08
N GLU A 556 -17.04 -15.18 -14.32
CA GLU A 556 -18.38 -14.67 -14.65
C GLU A 556 -18.65 -13.24 -14.13
N GLU A 557 -17.98 -12.80 -13.04
CA GLU A 557 -18.26 -11.51 -12.36
C GLU A 557 -17.40 -10.33 -12.85
N LEU A 558 -16.15 -10.56 -13.24
CA LEU A 558 -15.27 -9.61 -13.94
C LEU A 558 -14.77 -10.27 -15.23
N PRO A 559 -15.36 -9.99 -16.41
CA PRO A 559 -14.95 -10.63 -17.64
C PRO A 559 -13.56 -10.13 -18.05
N PHE A 560 -12.60 -11.05 -18.20
CA PHE A 560 -11.36 -10.76 -18.90
C PHE A 560 -11.62 -10.76 -20.41
N GLU A 561 -11.15 -9.73 -21.09
CA GLU A 561 -11.05 -9.77 -22.55
C GLU A 561 -9.66 -10.31 -22.91
N ILE A 562 -9.65 -11.51 -23.50
CA ILE A 562 -8.42 -12.22 -23.86
C ILE A 562 -8.15 -12.04 -25.34
N HIS A 563 -7.04 -11.40 -25.66
CA HIS A 563 -6.51 -11.23 -27.00
C HIS A 563 -5.34 -12.19 -27.21
N SER A 564 -5.58 -13.23 -28.01
CA SER A 564 -4.59 -14.29 -28.28
C SER A 564 -3.97 -14.14 -29.67
N GLU A 565 -2.66 -14.04 -29.72
CA GLU A 565 -1.87 -13.72 -30.92
C GLU A 565 -0.71 -14.70 -31.12
N PHE A 566 -0.53 -15.16 -32.37
CA PHE A 566 0.43 -16.21 -32.70
C PHE A 566 1.39 -15.79 -33.80
N GLY A 567 2.69 -16.02 -33.57
CA GLY A 567 3.73 -15.75 -34.56
C GLY A 567 3.71 -14.30 -35.05
N VAL A 568 3.56 -13.36 -34.13
CA VAL A 568 3.53 -11.92 -34.40
C VAL A 568 4.92 -11.44 -34.82
N ASP A 569 4.96 -10.65 -35.89
CA ASP A 569 6.19 -9.99 -36.35
C ASP A 569 6.55 -8.78 -35.49
N THR A 570 7.75 -8.23 -35.70
CA THR A 570 8.27 -7.13 -34.89
C THR A 570 7.41 -5.87 -34.95
N GLU A 571 6.82 -5.54 -36.10
CA GLU A 571 5.94 -4.38 -36.28
C GLU A 571 4.65 -4.57 -35.49
N LYS A 572 3.98 -5.72 -35.65
CA LYS A 572 2.75 -6.00 -34.91
C LYS A 572 2.98 -6.11 -33.40
N LEU A 573 4.09 -6.73 -32.96
CA LEU A 573 4.40 -6.82 -31.54
C LEU A 573 4.67 -5.43 -30.95
N ALA A 574 5.31 -4.53 -31.69
CA ALA A 574 5.47 -3.14 -31.27
C ALA A 574 4.11 -2.47 -31.08
N ASP A 575 3.23 -2.52 -32.09
CA ASP A 575 1.88 -1.94 -32.04
C ASP A 575 1.06 -2.46 -30.85
N LEU A 576 1.10 -3.77 -30.59
CA LEU A 576 0.41 -4.39 -29.46
C LEU A 576 0.93 -3.88 -28.10
N LEU A 577 2.24 -3.63 -27.98
CA LEU A 577 2.84 -3.13 -26.76
C LEU A 577 2.68 -1.61 -26.60
N THR A 578 2.54 -0.84 -27.68
CA THR A 578 2.45 0.63 -27.64
C THR A 578 1.03 1.16 -27.56
N ASP A 579 0.10 0.52 -28.27
CA ASP A 579 -1.26 1.05 -28.51
C ASP A 579 -2.37 0.07 -28.09
N GLY A 580 -1.99 -1.05 -27.47
CA GLY A 580 -2.90 -2.14 -27.13
C GLY A 580 -3.79 -1.90 -25.91
N GLY A 581 -3.40 -1.04 -24.98
CA GLY A 581 -4.19 -0.78 -23.76
C GLY A 581 -4.26 -1.96 -22.78
N TYR A 582 -3.30 -2.89 -22.83
CA TYR A 582 -3.40 -4.15 -22.09
C TYR A 582 -3.06 -3.99 -20.62
N ASP A 583 -3.87 -4.55 -19.72
CA ASP A 583 -3.58 -4.60 -18.28
C ASP A 583 -2.54 -5.69 -17.99
N PHE A 584 -2.55 -6.77 -18.76
CA PHE A 584 -1.57 -7.84 -18.63
C PHE A 584 -1.11 -8.40 -19.98
N VAL A 585 0.21 -8.57 -20.14
CA VAL A 585 0.81 -9.23 -21.31
C VAL A 585 1.58 -10.47 -20.89
N HIS A 586 1.20 -11.63 -21.42
CA HIS A 586 1.98 -12.86 -21.28
C HIS A 586 2.64 -13.22 -22.60
N TYR A 587 3.96 -13.05 -22.67
CA TYR A 587 4.77 -13.40 -23.83
C TYR A 587 5.43 -14.78 -23.63
N ILE A 588 5.10 -15.70 -24.53
CA ILE A 588 5.59 -17.08 -24.57
C ILE A 588 6.52 -17.22 -25.78
N GLY A 589 7.82 -17.34 -25.52
CA GLY A 589 8.79 -17.43 -26.60
C GLY A 589 10.25 -17.38 -26.16
N HIS A 590 11.07 -16.74 -26.99
CA HIS A 590 12.50 -16.51 -26.71
C HIS A 590 12.75 -15.03 -26.58
N ALA A 591 13.73 -14.70 -25.74
CA ALA A 591 14.28 -13.36 -25.64
C ALA A 591 15.80 -13.46 -25.69
N THR A 592 16.41 -12.34 -26.04
CA THR A 592 17.83 -12.08 -25.85
C THR A 592 17.97 -10.78 -25.06
N GLU A 593 19.18 -10.45 -24.63
CA GLU A 593 19.47 -9.12 -24.10
C GLU A 593 18.98 -8.00 -25.04
N ASP A 594 19.03 -8.24 -26.35
CA ASP A 594 18.74 -7.26 -27.39
C ASP A 594 17.33 -7.33 -27.99
N GLY A 595 16.46 -8.24 -27.55
CA GLY A 595 15.07 -8.20 -28.01
C GLY A 595 14.22 -9.44 -27.74
N LEU A 596 12.91 -9.26 -27.89
CA LEU A 596 11.89 -10.31 -27.91
C LEU A 596 11.81 -10.94 -29.30
N ARG A 597 11.96 -12.27 -29.39
CA ARG A 597 12.07 -12.96 -30.66
C ARG A 597 10.74 -13.06 -31.43
N CYS A 598 10.75 -12.52 -32.65
CA CYS A 598 9.67 -12.63 -33.62
C CYS A 598 10.08 -13.51 -34.81
N PRO A 599 9.15 -13.89 -35.71
CA PRO A 599 9.48 -14.66 -36.92
C PRO A 599 10.42 -13.93 -37.90
N ASP A 600 10.37 -12.59 -37.93
CA ASP A 600 11.08 -11.69 -38.86
C ASP A 600 12.35 -11.05 -38.25
N GLY A 601 12.53 -11.13 -36.94
CA GLY A 601 13.66 -10.52 -36.23
C GLY A 601 13.44 -10.51 -34.72
N ASP A 602 14.23 -9.72 -33.99
CA ASP A 602 14.02 -9.49 -32.56
C ASP A 602 13.54 -8.05 -32.36
N LEU A 603 12.48 -7.85 -31.58
CA LEU A 603 11.98 -6.54 -31.19
C LEU A 603 12.75 -6.07 -29.95
N ASP A 604 13.57 -5.03 -30.11
CA ASP A 604 14.20 -4.37 -28.97
C ASP A 604 13.25 -3.33 -28.38
N VAL A 605 12.70 -3.59 -27.20
CA VAL A 605 11.78 -2.68 -26.48
C VAL A 605 12.45 -1.32 -26.22
N ARG A 606 13.80 -1.27 -26.14
CA ARG A 606 14.55 -0.02 -26.00
C ARG A 606 14.41 0.89 -27.22
N THR A 607 13.85 0.44 -28.33
CA THR A 607 13.60 1.26 -29.53
C THR A 607 12.22 1.91 -29.57
N LEU A 608 11.28 1.45 -28.74
CA LEU A 608 9.93 2.04 -28.62
C LEU A 608 10.01 3.42 -27.95
N GLU A 609 8.97 4.24 -28.00
CA GLU A 609 8.93 5.52 -27.26
C GLU A 609 8.34 5.31 -25.86
N SER A 610 7.17 4.70 -25.80
CA SER A 610 6.45 4.28 -24.60
C SER A 610 5.86 2.88 -24.80
N VAL A 611 5.28 2.30 -23.77
CA VAL A 611 4.43 1.10 -23.84
C VAL A 611 3.15 1.34 -23.05
N ASP A 612 2.04 0.78 -23.53
CA ASP A 612 0.73 0.81 -22.88
C ASP A 612 0.37 -0.58 -22.36
N VAL A 613 1.17 -1.03 -21.39
CA VAL A 613 1.08 -2.34 -20.75
C VAL A 613 1.13 -2.14 -19.24
N GLY A 614 0.18 -2.69 -18.49
CA GLY A 614 0.19 -2.60 -17.03
C GLY A 614 1.24 -3.52 -16.42
N VAL A 615 0.95 -4.83 -16.44
CA VAL A 615 1.82 -5.89 -15.91
C VAL A 615 2.24 -6.82 -17.05
N PHE A 616 3.41 -7.44 -16.95
CA PHE A 616 3.84 -8.43 -17.94
C PHE A 616 4.42 -9.71 -17.33
N PHE A 617 4.33 -10.80 -18.07
CA PHE A 617 5.08 -12.00 -17.83
C PHE A 617 5.83 -12.42 -19.10
N LEU A 618 7.15 -12.27 -19.08
CA LEU A 618 8.02 -12.74 -20.15
C LEU A 618 8.47 -14.17 -19.82
N ASN A 619 7.67 -15.16 -20.19
CA ASN A 619 8.06 -16.57 -20.12
C ASN A 619 9.04 -16.92 -21.25
N ALA A 620 10.17 -16.23 -21.24
CA ALA A 620 11.23 -16.28 -22.24
C ALA A 620 12.58 -16.23 -21.53
N CYS A 621 13.53 -17.03 -22.00
CA CYS A 621 14.88 -17.09 -21.43
C CYS A 621 15.63 -15.76 -21.64
N GLN A 622 16.38 -15.30 -20.64
CA GLN A 622 17.22 -14.09 -20.73
C GLN A 622 16.43 -12.81 -21.04
N SER A 623 15.21 -12.71 -20.51
CA SER A 623 14.28 -11.60 -20.76
C SER A 623 14.49 -10.37 -19.86
N TYR A 624 15.42 -10.43 -18.90
CA TYR A 624 15.65 -9.36 -17.92
C TYR A 624 15.81 -7.95 -18.51
N HIS A 625 16.66 -7.77 -19.52
CA HIS A 625 16.91 -6.43 -20.08
C HIS A 625 15.70 -5.86 -20.82
N GLN A 626 14.92 -6.72 -21.47
CA GLN A 626 13.68 -6.34 -22.16
C GLN A 626 12.56 -6.04 -21.15
N ALA A 627 12.48 -6.79 -20.05
CA ALA A 627 11.60 -6.49 -18.93
C ALA A 627 11.91 -5.11 -18.31
N LEU A 628 13.19 -4.82 -18.05
CA LEU A 628 13.60 -3.51 -17.54
C LEU A 628 13.25 -2.38 -18.53
N ALA A 629 13.36 -2.64 -19.83
CA ALA A 629 12.96 -1.68 -20.86
C ALA A 629 11.44 -1.46 -20.89
N LEU A 630 10.62 -2.50 -20.74
CA LEU A 630 9.16 -2.37 -20.63
C LEU A 630 8.79 -1.47 -19.44
N THR A 631 9.36 -1.75 -18.27
CA THR A 631 9.09 -0.97 -17.05
C THR A 631 9.49 0.51 -17.21
N ARG A 632 10.65 0.79 -17.80
CA ARG A 632 11.10 2.18 -18.05
C ARG A 632 10.26 2.93 -19.08
N ARG A 633 9.41 2.25 -19.84
CA ARG A 633 8.62 2.84 -20.94
C ARG A 633 7.13 2.96 -20.66
N GLY A 634 6.65 2.46 -19.53
CA GLY A 634 5.22 2.59 -19.15
C GLY A 634 4.68 1.42 -18.34
N ALA A 635 5.36 0.27 -18.31
CA ALA A 635 4.91 -0.86 -17.51
C ALA A 635 5.16 -0.67 -16.00
N PHE A 636 4.28 -1.24 -15.18
CA PHE A 636 4.36 -1.17 -13.72
C PHE A 636 5.35 -2.18 -13.19
N GLY A 637 5.26 -3.41 -13.70
CA GLY A 637 6.08 -4.48 -13.22
C GLY A 637 5.81 -5.76 -13.98
N GLY A 638 6.69 -6.73 -13.80
CA GLY A 638 6.49 -8.02 -14.43
C GLY A 638 7.53 -9.03 -14.07
N VAL A 639 7.30 -10.27 -14.49
CA VAL A 639 8.18 -11.39 -14.23
C VAL A 639 9.05 -11.66 -15.47
N SER A 640 10.34 -11.83 -15.24
CA SER A 640 11.35 -12.11 -16.26
C SER A 640 12.30 -13.21 -15.80
N THR A 641 13.18 -13.66 -16.69
CA THR A 641 14.24 -14.59 -16.34
C THR A 641 15.60 -14.02 -16.67
N TYR A 642 16.59 -14.28 -15.81
CA TYR A 642 17.98 -13.90 -16.10
C TYR A 642 18.75 -15.02 -16.84
N SER A 643 18.40 -16.28 -16.62
CA SER A 643 19.06 -17.44 -17.22
C SER A 643 18.08 -18.35 -17.96
N ASP A 644 18.61 -19.32 -18.71
CA ASP A 644 17.78 -20.30 -19.41
C ASP A 644 17.06 -21.21 -18.42
N VAL A 645 15.76 -21.41 -18.66
CA VAL A 645 14.87 -22.28 -17.87
C VAL A 645 14.52 -23.53 -18.69
N ALA A 646 14.44 -24.69 -18.05
CA ALA A 646 13.96 -25.91 -18.70
C ALA A 646 12.51 -25.76 -19.18
N ASN A 647 12.16 -26.42 -20.29
CA ASN A 647 10.87 -26.20 -20.95
C ASN A 647 9.67 -26.61 -20.09
N ASP A 648 9.73 -27.76 -19.43
CA ASP A 648 8.61 -28.26 -18.62
C ASP A 648 8.38 -27.37 -17.38
N ASP A 649 9.46 -26.91 -16.74
CA ASP A 649 9.38 -26.04 -15.56
C ASP A 649 8.80 -24.67 -15.93
N ALA A 650 9.05 -24.21 -17.16
CA ALA A 650 8.51 -22.96 -17.68
C ALA A 650 7.00 -22.98 -17.90
N VAL A 651 6.46 -24.08 -18.40
CA VAL A 651 5.01 -24.23 -18.64
C VAL A 651 4.27 -24.26 -17.30
N THR A 652 4.76 -25.05 -16.34
CA THR A 652 4.19 -25.11 -14.99
C THR A 652 4.30 -23.77 -14.26
N ALA A 653 5.40 -23.05 -14.43
CA ALA A 653 5.57 -21.68 -13.93
C ALA A 653 4.55 -20.72 -14.54
N GLY A 654 4.43 -20.78 -15.87
CA GLY A 654 3.44 -20.13 -16.73
C GLY A 654 2.04 -20.20 -16.16
N GLU A 655 1.55 -21.44 -16.06
CA GLU A 655 0.22 -21.77 -15.55
C GLU A 655 0.02 -21.34 -14.08
N THR A 656 0.99 -21.61 -13.21
CA THR A 656 0.88 -21.30 -11.78
C THR A 656 0.76 -19.81 -11.54
N MET A 657 1.63 -19.02 -12.18
CA MET A 657 1.58 -17.56 -12.11
C MET A 657 0.25 -17.05 -12.65
N ALA A 658 -0.19 -17.54 -13.81
CA ALA A 658 -1.46 -17.13 -14.41
C ALA A 658 -2.65 -17.37 -13.48
N ARG A 659 -2.75 -18.56 -12.88
CA ARG A 659 -3.82 -18.92 -11.95
C ARG A 659 -3.81 -18.07 -10.67
N LEU A 660 -2.64 -17.75 -10.12
CA LEU A 660 -2.53 -16.92 -8.90
C LEU A 660 -2.89 -15.46 -9.20
N LEU A 661 -2.36 -14.91 -10.30
CA LEU A 661 -2.69 -13.55 -10.73
C LEU A 661 -4.18 -13.41 -11.05
N ASN A 662 -4.77 -14.44 -11.68
CA ASN A 662 -6.21 -14.50 -11.91
C ASN A 662 -7.03 -14.50 -10.61
N ARG A 663 -6.51 -15.12 -9.54
CA ARG A 663 -7.11 -15.12 -8.19
C ARG A 663 -6.79 -13.87 -7.35
N GLY A 664 -6.21 -12.83 -7.95
CA GLY A 664 -5.94 -11.55 -7.28
C GLY A 664 -4.69 -11.51 -6.40
N PHE A 665 -3.79 -12.50 -6.49
CA PHE A 665 -2.48 -12.41 -5.85
C PHE A 665 -1.63 -11.34 -6.55
N PRO A 666 -0.83 -10.55 -5.80
CA PRO A 666 0.15 -9.65 -6.40
C PRO A 666 1.33 -10.44 -6.98
N LEU A 667 2.12 -9.83 -7.88
CA LEU A 667 3.32 -10.45 -8.47
C LEU A 667 4.24 -11.10 -7.42
N ARG A 668 4.50 -10.41 -6.30
CA ARG A 668 5.33 -10.90 -5.19
C ARG A 668 4.80 -12.17 -4.54
N GLY A 669 3.50 -12.21 -4.26
CA GLY A 669 2.85 -13.38 -3.63
C GLY A 669 2.77 -14.55 -4.61
N ALA A 670 2.42 -14.26 -5.87
CA ALA A 670 2.36 -15.27 -6.92
C ALA A 670 3.73 -15.94 -7.14
N LEU A 671 4.81 -15.15 -7.22
CA LEU A 671 6.15 -15.69 -7.42
C LEU A 671 6.68 -16.43 -6.18
N GLU A 672 6.37 -15.97 -4.95
CA GLU A 672 6.70 -16.69 -3.72
C GLU A 672 6.09 -18.10 -3.73
N ILE A 673 4.78 -18.20 -3.98
CA ILE A 673 4.06 -19.47 -4.03
C ILE A 673 4.61 -20.36 -5.15
N ALA A 674 4.81 -19.79 -6.34
CA ALA A 674 5.32 -20.52 -7.50
C ALA A 674 6.72 -21.10 -7.24
N ARG A 675 7.63 -20.36 -6.58
CA ARG A 675 8.96 -20.85 -6.20
C ARG A 675 8.92 -21.95 -5.14
N GLN A 676 7.99 -21.87 -4.20
CA GLN A 676 7.88 -22.85 -3.11
C GLN A 676 7.29 -24.19 -3.59
N ASN A 677 6.45 -24.17 -4.63
CA ASN A 677 5.62 -25.31 -5.00
C ASN A 677 5.89 -25.88 -6.41
N THR A 678 6.81 -25.29 -7.17
CA THR A 678 7.15 -25.78 -8.52
C THR A 678 8.67 -25.96 -8.69
N GLY A 679 9.09 -26.50 -9.83
CA GLY A 679 10.51 -26.54 -10.22
C GLY A 679 11.12 -25.18 -10.55
N LEU A 680 10.41 -24.06 -10.31
CA LEU A 680 10.95 -22.70 -10.44
C LEU A 680 12.21 -22.57 -9.57
N GLY A 681 13.37 -22.50 -10.23
CA GLY A 681 14.60 -22.07 -9.56
C GLY A 681 14.64 -20.56 -9.33
N ASP A 682 15.71 -20.08 -8.70
CA ASP A 682 16.03 -18.66 -8.45
C ASP A 682 16.28 -17.84 -9.74
N GLN A 683 15.87 -18.35 -10.89
CA GLN A 683 16.11 -17.79 -12.22
C GLN A 683 15.07 -16.74 -12.62
N TYR A 684 13.87 -16.83 -12.05
CA TYR A 684 12.80 -15.85 -12.26
C TYR A 684 12.98 -14.66 -11.33
N LEU A 685 12.74 -13.47 -11.84
CA LEU A 685 12.94 -12.21 -11.15
C LEU A 685 11.80 -11.25 -11.50
N ILE A 686 11.23 -10.60 -10.48
CA ILE A 686 10.33 -9.47 -10.66
C ILE A 686 11.16 -8.24 -11.05
N VAL A 687 10.72 -7.53 -12.08
CA VAL A 687 11.27 -6.24 -12.50
C VAL A 687 10.15 -5.20 -12.40
N GLY A 688 10.43 -4.05 -11.78
CA GLY A 688 9.44 -3.02 -11.46
C GLY A 688 8.80 -3.21 -10.08
N ASP A 689 7.54 -2.85 -9.95
CA ASP A 689 6.77 -2.91 -8.71
C ASP A 689 6.17 -4.31 -8.49
N GLY A 690 6.67 -5.04 -7.48
CA GLY A 690 6.19 -6.38 -7.14
C GLY A 690 4.86 -6.41 -6.40
N SER A 691 4.36 -5.26 -5.92
CA SER A 691 3.03 -5.15 -5.32
C SER A 691 1.90 -5.17 -6.36
N ALA A 692 2.22 -5.03 -7.65
CA ALA A 692 1.24 -4.95 -8.71
C ALA A 692 0.35 -6.21 -8.76
N ASP A 693 -0.96 -5.97 -8.76
CA ASP A 693 -2.03 -6.96 -8.92
C ASP A 693 -2.85 -6.66 -10.19
N ILE A 694 -3.30 -7.72 -10.86
CA ILE A 694 -4.05 -7.64 -12.12
C ILE A 694 -5.55 -7.70 -11.87
N ALA A 695 -5.97 -8.66 -11.04
CA ALA A 695 -7.37 -8.91 -10.72
C ALA A 695 -7.69 -8.62 -9.25
N GLN A 696 -8.96 -8.39 -8.95
CA GLN A 696 -9.45 -8.36 -7.57
C GLN A 696 -9.63 -9.78 -7.03
N SER A 697 -9.35 -9.93 -5.74
CA SER A 697 -9.61 -11.17 -4.99
C SER A 697 -11.08 -11.21 -4.60
N GLU A 698 -11.77 -12.30 -4.92
CA GLU A 698 -13.14 -12.53 -4.45
C GLU A 698 -13.10 -13.06 -3.02
N GLY A 699 -13.90 -12.48 -2.12
CA GLY A 699 -14.05 -13.00 -0.75
C GLY A 699 -12.99 -12.55 0.27
N GLY A 700 -12.19 -11.52 -0.02
CA GLY A 700 -11.24 -10.95 0.94
C GLY A 700 -9.79 -10.98 0.46
N ALA A 701 -8.84 -10.81 1.39
CA ALA A 701 -7.42 -10.85 1.05
C ALA A 701 -7.03 -12.21 0.45
N PRO A 702 -6.26 -12.24 -0.65
CA PRO A 702 -5.86 -13.49 -1.28
C PRO A 702 -5.06 -14.35 -0.30
N ALA A 703 -5.42 -15.61 -0.20
CA ALA A 703 -4.84 -16.54 0.77
C ALA A 703 -4.62 -17.93 0.19
N VAL A 704 -3.65 -18.65 0.77
CA VAL A 704 -3.39 -20.07 0.51
C VAL A 704 -3.82 -20.86 1.73
N VAL A 705 -4.65 -21.88 1.52
CA VAL A 705 -5.01 -22.84 2.56
C VAL A 705 -3.85 -23.82 2.74
N GLN A 706 -3.38 -24.00 3.97
CA GLN A 706 -2.38 -25.00 4.31
C GLN A 706 -3.04 -26.15 5.08
N LEU A 707 -2.86 -27.38 4.58
CA LEU A 707 -3.43 -28.59 5.16
C LEU A 707 -2.33 -29.60 5.53
N THR A 708 -2.42 -30.15 6.73
CA THR A 708 -1.54 -31.24 7.18
C THR A 708 -2.37 -32.38 7.77
N ASN A 709 -2.05 -33.63 7.43
CA ASN A 709 -2.76 -34.78 7.97
C ASN A 709 -2.28 -35.09 9.40
N ARG A 710 -3.20 -35.43 10.30
CA ARG A 710 -2.88 -35.95 11.64
C ARG A 710 -2.98 -37.46 11.70
N GLU A 711 -2.27 -38.05 12.68
CA GLU A 711 -2.30 -39.50 12.93
C GLU A 711 -3.69 -40.02 13.34
N ASP A 712 -4.56 -39.16 13.87
CA ASP A 712 -5.91 -39.50 14.33
C ASP A 712 -6.98 -39.46 13.23
N GLY A 713 -6.59 -39.10 12.00
CA GLY A 713 -7.47 -39.02 10.83
C GLY A 713 -8.19 -37.68 10.66
N THR A 714 -7.89 -36.67 11.48
CA THR A 714 -8.32 -35.28 11.24
C THR A 714 -7.28 -34.50 10.42
N VAL A 715 -7.69 -33.35 9.90
CA VAL A 715 -6.83 -32.46 9.10
C VAL A 715 -6.60 -31.17 9.89
N ASP A 716 -5.35 -30.71 9.95
CA ASP A 716 -5.01 -29.39 10.47
C ASP A 716 -5.11 -28.36 9.35
N PHE A 717 -5.80 -27.26 9.61
CA PHE A 717 -6.05 -26.15 8.71
C PHE A 717 -5.32 -24.88 9.18
N ALA A 718 -4.69 -24.19 8.24
CA ALA A 718 -4.19 -22.82 8.43
C ALA A 718 -4.37 -22.01 7.15
N LEU A 719 -4.34 -20.68 7.27
CA LEU A 719 -4.35 -19.74 6.17
C LEU A 719 -3.06 -18.95 6.15
N GLN A 720 -2.54 -18.73 4.95
CA GLN A 720 -1.47 -17.79 4.67
C GLN A 720 -2.00 -16.69 3.76
N SER A 721 -2.17 -15.48 4.28
CA SER A 721 -2.71 -14.34 3.54
C SER A 721 -1.63 -13.43 2.99
N TYR A 722 -1.95 -12.73 1.90
CA TYR A 722 -1.05 -11.83 1.19
C TYR A 722 -1.66 -10.43 1.09
N SER A 723 -0.80 -9.41 1.03
CA SER A 723 -1.23 -8.03 0.87
C SER A 723 -1.47 -7.68 -0.60
N THR A 724 -2.52 -6.93 -0.88
CA THR A 724 -2.83 -6.36 -2.20
C THR A 724 -3.00 -4.84 -2.09
N LYS A 725 -3.32 -4.17 -3.19
CA LYS A 725 -3.66 -2.73 -3.13
C LYS A 725 -4.90 -2.45 -2.29
N GLU A 726 -5.85 -3.37 -2.32
CA GLU A 726 -7.11 -3.31 -1.57
C GLU A 726 -6.91 -3.77 -0.11
N TYR A 727 -6.21 -4.88 0.09
CA TYR A 727 -5.98 -5.48 1.40
C TYR A 727 -4.53 -5.25 1.83
N ARG A 728 -4.21 -4.02 2.25
CA ARG A 728 -2.86 -3.65 2.71
C ARG A 728 -2.61 -4.11 4.16
N LEU A 729 -1.38 -3.93 4.62
CA LEU A 729 -0.96 -4.18 5.99
C LEU A 729 -1.93 -3.56 7.02
N GLY A 730 -2.41 -4.37 7.97
CA GLY A 730 -3.39 -3.96 8.99
C GLY A 730 -4.85 -4.27 8.62
N THR A 731 -5.09 -4.88 7.47
CA THR A 731 -6.38 -5.50 7.16
C THR A 731 -6.65 -6.62 8.16
N ALA A 732 -7.90 -6.73 8.64
CA ALA A 732 -8.35 -7.88 9.40
C ALA A 732 -9.18 -8.77 8.47
N THR A 733 -8.95 -10.08 8.53
CA THR A 733 -9.61 -11.09 7.69
C THR A 733 -10.19 -12.19 8.55
N GLU A 734 -11.34 -12.74 8.17
CA GLU A 734 -11.99 -13.85 8.86
C GLU A 734 -12.12 -15.03 7.90
N SER A 735 -11.98 -16.26 8.41
CA SER A 735 -12.32 -17.47 7.66
C SER A 735 -13.79 -17.81 7.89
N SER A 736 -14.54 -18.12 6.83
CA SER A 736 -15.92 -18.60 6.97
C SER A 736 -16.04 -20.03 7.50
N LEU A 737 -14.93 -20.68 7.87
CA LEU A 737 -14.90 -22.03 8.44
C LEU A 737 -15.21 -21.98 9.95
N PRO A 738 -16.35 -22.54 10.43
CA PRO A 738 -16.85 -22.28 11.78
C PRO A 738 -15.91 -22.61 12.94
N THR A 739 -15.02 -23.59 12.78
CA THR A 739 -14.06 -24.00 13.82
C THR A 739 -12.85 -23.07 13.95
N VAL A 740 -12.66 -22.17 12.98
CA VAL A 740 -11.53 -21.24 12.88
C VAL A 740 -11.99 -19.84 12.47
N ALA A 741 -13.27 -19.54 12.67
CA ALA A 741 -13.92 -18.28 12.33
C ALA A 741 -13.49 -17.18 13.30
N ASP A 742 -12.21 -16.82 13.21
CA ASP A 742 -11.56 -15.80 14.00
C ASP A 742 -10.99 -14.73 13.05
N TRP A 743 -11.09 -13.47 13.48
CA TRP A 743 -10.47 -12.36 12.76
C TRP A 743 -8.96 -12.40 13.01
N HIS A 744 -8.15 -12.27 11.97
CA HIS A 744 -6.68 -12.24 12.08
C HIS A 744 -6.10 -11.13 11.23
N LEU A 745 -4.88 -10.70 11.57
CA LEU A 745 -4.20 -9.63 10.84
C LEU A 745 -3.58 -10.17 9.55
N SER A 746 -3.81 -9.43 8.47
CA SER A 746 -3.25 -9.69 7.16
C SER A 746 -2.21 -8.62 6.76
N PRO A 747 -1.12 -9.01 6.06
CA PRO A 747 -0.76 -10.38 5.68
C PRO A 747 -0.12 -11.17 6.83
N GLY A 748 -0.39 -12.46 6.92
CA GLY A 748 0.02 -13.27 8.06
C GLY A 748 -0.16 -14.78 7.87
N TYR A 749 0.14 -15.51 8.94
CA TYR A 749 -0.16 -16.94 9.06
C TYR A 749 -1.13 -17.13 10.22
N THR A 750 -2.18 -17.90 10.02
CA THR A 750 -2.97 -18.40 11.15
C THR A 750 -2.27 -19.64 11.74
N PRO A 751 -2.42 -19.91 13.04
CA PRO A 751 -1.99 -21.18 13.61
C PRO A 751 -2.75 -22.35 12.98
N PHE A 752 -2.14 -23.52 12.99
CA PHE A 752 -2.81 -24.75 12.59
C PHE A 752 -3.86 -25.14 13.63
N LEU A 753 -5.11 -25.29 13.18
CA LEU A 753 -6.24 -25.72 13.99
C LEU A 753 -6.86 -26.98 13.38
N SER A 754 -7.22 -27.93 14.25
CA SER A 754 -7.83 -29.20 13.81
C SER A 754 -9.28 -28.96 13.39
N VAL A 755 -9.63 -29.44 12.20
CA VAL A 755 -10.96 -29.28 11.61
C VAL A 755 -11.52 -30.62 11.16
N ASP A 756 -12.84 -30.75 11.19
CA ASP A 756 -13.51 -31.93 10.65
C ASP A 756 -13.59 -31.85 9.12
N GLU A 757 -13.51 -33.02 8.47
CA GLU A 757 -13.50 -33.14 7.02
C GLU A 757 -14.77 -32.56 6.37
N GLY A 758 -15.93 -32.65 7.03
CA GLY A 758 -17.19 -32.15 6.52
C GLY A 758 -17.23 -30.63 6.42
N SER A 759 -16.87 -29.94 7.51
CA SER A 759 -16.78 -28.48 7.54
C SER A 759 -15.70 -27.96 6.59
N LEU A 760 -14.55 -28.64 6.50
CA LEU A 760 -13.50 -28.30 5.55
C LEU A 760 -14.00 -28.41 4.10
N GLN A 761 -14.72 -29.48 3.77
CA GLN A 761 -15.27 -29.68 2.45
C GLN A 761 -16.33 -28.65 2.09
N GLU A 762 -17.17 -28.26 3.05
CA GLU A 762 -18.13 -27.16 2.88
C GLU A 762 -17.39 -25.84 2.61
N TYR A 763 -16.37 -25.50 3.41
CA TYR A 763 -15.57 -24.30 3.22
C TYR A 763 -14.91 -24.24 1.84
N LEU A 764 -14.25 -25.32 1.41
CA LEU A 764 -13.63 -25.40 0.09
C LEU A 764 -14.64 -25.37 -1.06
N SER A 765 -15.90 -25.76 -0.84
CA SER A 765 -16.94 -25.66 -1.88
C SER A 765 -17.37 -24.22 -2.14
N TRP A 766 -17.18 -23.31 -1.18
CA TRP A 766 -17.56 -21.90 -1.29
C TRP A 766 -16.37 -20.96 -1.51
N ASN A 767 -15.14 -21.43 -1.31
CA ASN A 767 -13.93 -20.60 -1.38
C ASN A 767 -12.93 -21.19 -2.37
N GLU A 768 -12.71 -20.52 -3.51
CA GLU A 768 -11.79 -20.96 -4.58
C GLU A 768 -10.31 -20.65 -4.30
N LEU A 769 -9.87 -20.90 -3.07
CA LEU A 769 -8.51 -20.63 -2.64
C LEU A 769 -7.56 -21.79 -3.03
N PRO A 770 -6.32 -21.49 -3.46
CA PRO A 770 -5.30 -22.52 -3.64
C PRO A 770 -5.03 -23.26 -2.32
N VAL A 771 -4.77 -24.56 -2.42
CA VAL A 771 -4.56 -25.45 -1.27
C VAL A 771 -3.17 -26.07 -1.35
N VAL A 772 -2.37 -25.90 -0.31
CA VAL A 772 -1.12 -26.64 -0.13
C VAL A 772 -1.36 -27.77 0.85
N HIS A 773 -1.22 -29.01 0.38
CA HIS A 773 -1.34 -30.22 1.18
C HIS A 773 -0.04 -31.02 1.11
N GLU A 774 0.56 -31.32 2.26
CA GLU A 774 1.84 -32.06 2.34
C GLU A 774 2.97 -31.50 1.45
N LYS A 775 2.99 -30.15 1.27
CA LYS A 775 3.94 -29.38 0.41
C LYS A 775 3.71 -29.48 -1.10
N GLU A 776 2.56 -29.99 -1.53
CA GLU A 776 2.14 -29.96 -2.92
C GLU A 776 0.98 -28.96 -3.08
N LEU A 777 1.03 -28.15 -4.15
CA LEU A 777 0.01 -27.16 -4.47
C LEU A 777 -1.09 -27.78 -5.32
N PHE A 778 -2.33 -27.60 -4.88
CA PHE A 778 -3.55 -28.04 -5.53
C PHE A 778 -4.46 -26.83 -5.79
N TRP A 779 -5.18 -26.88 -6.92
CA TRP A 779 -6.14 -25.85 -7.29
C TRP A 779 -7.53 -26.27 -6.85
N ASN A 780 -8.16 -25.40 -6.06
CA ASN A 780 -9.57 -25.54 -5.73
C ASN A 780 -10.38 -24.61 -6.64
N ASP A 781 -11.14 -25.21 -7.55
CA ASP A 781 -11.97 -24.49 -8.53
C ASP A 781 -13.47 -24.56 -8.13
N GLY A 782 -13.77 -24.72 -6.83
CA GLY A 782 -15.13 -24.66 -6.25
C GLY A 782 -16.08 -25.83 -6.61
N VAL A 783 -15.76 -26.65 -7.61
CA VAL A 783 -16.66 -27.67 -8.16
C VAL A 783 -16.23 -29.10 -7.80
N GLY A 784 -17.05 -29.76 -6.99
CA GLY A 784 -16.97 -31.20 -6.71
C GLY A 784 -16.37 -31.52 -5.33
N ALA A 785 -16.36 -32.81 -4.98
CA ALA A 785 -15.65 -33.23 -3.77
C ALA A 785 -14.15 -33.07 -4.00
N PHE A 786 -13.51 -32.22 -3.21
CA PHE A 786 -12.06 -32.11 -3.16
C PHE A 786 -11.53 -33.43 -2.58
N HIS A 787 -11.02 -34.31 -3.44
CA HIS A 787 -10.48 -35.59 -3.02
C HIS A 787 -8.98 -35.43 -2.75
N PHE A 788 -8.59 -35.56 -1.49
CA PHE A 788 -7.19 -35.65 -1.10
C PHE A 788 -6.52 -36.84 -1.82
N PRO A 789 -5.33 -36.65 -2.41
CA PRO A 789 -4.55 -37.76 -2.95
C PRO A 789 -4.03 -38.73 -1.89
#